data_AF-A0AA41SS98-F1
#
_entry.id   AF-A0AA41SS98-F1
#
_cell.length_a   1.000
_cell.length_b   1.000
_cell.length_c   1.000
_cell.angle_alpha   90.00
_cell.angle_beta   90.00
_cell.angle_gamma   90.00
#
_symmetry.space_group_name_H-M   'P 1'
#
loop_
_entity.id
_entity.type
_entity.pdbx_description
1 polymer ?
#
loop_
_entity_poly.entity_id
_entity_poly.type
_entity_poly.pdbx_seq_one_letter_code
_entity_poly.pdbx_strand_id
1 'polypeptide(L)'
;MLEGTDQDVKGAINVGSLQMRGKTVLVAWGCFLLWNLYVSPSQTTYPGIKARVTQRALDYAVQAGLEMIEEMIKEKNIPDLKGSESLEFLKIDYVDYNFSNIKINAFSFPNTSLAFVPGVGIKVLTNHGTTNISTDWEIRSPLFQDSGGADLFLSEIYFTGIIILTQNDFGHPALKLQDCFAQASHAHVSFSGDLSVLYNSFAEPMEKPILKNLNGMLCPIITNEVEALNVNLSTLEVPFVLPERSDSMIYIGISEYFFKSASFAHFVAGAFGVTLSTKEGVFYPLENLADPPFSPVPFVLPERSDSMIYIGISEYFFKSASFAHFVAGAFGVTLSTKEISKHFIQNSQGLGNVLSQIAEIYILSQPFMLQIMATEPPTVNLQPGNFTLDIPASIMMLTQPENSTVQSIVSMDFVASTSVGLAILGQRLICSLSLKRFRLTVPESNRSDIKILRFENILSSILHFGVLPLANTKLQQGFPLPNPHKLSFVNSDIEVLEKRYSMYIHRAGRACALSPRRRAPRNRTARQLLFRVRRPAAATVVAAMSRTYNDELQFLEKINKNCWRIKKGFVPNMQVEGVFYVNDALEKLMFEELRNACRGGGVGGFLPAMKQIGNVAALPGIVHRSIGLPDVHSGYGFAIGNMAAFDMNDPEAVVSPGGVGFDINCGVRLLRTNLDESDVQPVKEQLAQAMFDHIPVGVGSKGVIPMNAKDLEEALEMGVDWSLREGYAWAEDKEHCEEYGRMLQADPNKVSARAKKRGLPQLGTLGAGNHYAEIQVVDEIFNEYAAKKMGIDHKGQVCVMIHSGSRGLGHQVATDALVAMEKAMKRDKIIVNDRQLACARIASAEGQDYLKGMAAAGNYAWVNRSSMTFLTRQAFAKVFNTTPDDLDLHVIYDVSHNIAKVEQHVVDGKERTLLVHRKGSTRAFPPHHPLIAVDYQLTGQPVLIGGTMGTCSYVLTGTEQGMTETFGTTCHGAGRALSRAKSRRNLDFQDVLDKLADMGIAIRVASPKLVMEEAPESYKNVTDVVNTCHDAGISKKAIKLRPIAVIKG
;
A
#
# COMPACT_ATOMS: atom_id res chain seq x y z
N MET A 1 1.21 62.14 26.87
CA MET A 1 0.59 61.42 27.99
C MET A 1 0.74 59.93 27.71
N LEU A 2 1.84 59.37 28.23
CA LEU A 2 2.07 58.06 28.89
C LEU A 2 1.11 56.90 28.54
N GLU A 3 1.51 55.65 28.29
CA GLU A 3 2.78 54.86 28.39
C GLU A 3 2.47 53.52 27.68
N GLY A 4 3.34 52.90 26.85
CA GLY A 4 4.56 52.12 27.18
C GLY A 4 4.19 50.62 27.15
N THR A 5 4.82 49.65 26.48
CA THR A 5 6.21 49.34 26.02
C THR A 5 6.12 47.94 25.34
N ASP A 6 6.96 47.44 24.43
CA ASP A 6 8.06 47.92 23.61
C ASP A 6 8.26 46.87 22.48
N GLN A 7 8.79 47.31 21.34
CA GLN A 7 9.10 46.48 20.17
C GLN A 7 10.49 45.84 20.24
N ASP A 8 10.63 44.76 19.48
CA ASP A 8 11.86 44.07 19.13
C ASP A 8 13.01 44.94 18.59
N VAL A 9 14.22 44.39 18.74
CA VAL A 9 15.31 44.20 17.75
C VAL A 9 16.69 44.63 18.33
N LYS A 10 17.61 43.66 18.51
CA LYS A 10 18.97 43.60 17.91
C LYS A 10 19.92 42.59 18.61
N GLY A 11 20.30 41.55 17.85
CA GLY A 11 21.68 41.08 17.59
C GLY A 11 22.61 40.60 18.72
N ALA A 12 23.13 39.38 18.58
CA ALA A 12 24.51 39.04 19.00
C ALA A 12 25.01 37.74 18.34
N ILE A 13 26.24 37.77 17.82
CA ILE A 13 27.06 36.65 17.36
C ILE A 13 28.33 36.58 18.23
N ASN A 14 28.68 35.35 18.64
CA ASN A 14 30.00 34.74 18.93
C ASN A 14 30.89 35.01 20.18
N VAL A 15 31.16 33.87 20.85
CA VAL A 15 32.46 33.18 21.14
C VAL A 15 33.27 33.53 22.40
N GLY A 16 33.60 32.45 23.13
CA GLY A 16 34.66 32.30 24.15
C GLY A 16 34.09 31.95 25.54
N SER A 17 34.57 31.00 26.33
CA SER A 17 35.79 30.19 26.30
C SER A 17 35.82 29.26 27.54
N LEU A 18 36.34 28.03 27.36
CA LEU A 18 37.23 27.27 28.26
C LEU A 18 36.84 26.90 29.73
N GLN A 19 36.84 25.57 29.93
CA GLN A 19 37.61 24.80 30.95
C GLN A 19 37.33 24.91 32.47
N MET A 20 36.91 23.73 32.98
CA MET A 20 37.47 22.98 34.13
C MET A 20 37.31 23.47 35.58
N ARG A 21 36.70 22.60 36.42
CA ARG A 21 37.20 22.03 37.71
C ARG A 21 36.04 21.31 38.41
N GLY A 22 36.12 20.10 38.95
CA GLY A 22 37.24 19.20 39.20
C GLY A 22 36.78 17.77 39.49
N LYS A 23 37.69 16.84 39.24
CA LYS A 23 37.62 15.41 39.53
C LYS A 23 37.69 15.13 41.05
N THR A 24 37.10 13.99 41.47
CA THR A 24 37.61 13.02 42.51
C THR A 24 37.73 13.53 43.97
N VAL A 25 37.48 12.82 45.08
CA VAL A 25 37.41 11.39 45.42
C VAL A 25 37.13 11.24 46.94
N LEU A 26 36.45 10.14 47.33
CA LEU A 26 36.52 9.44 48.63
C LEU A 26 36.28 10.23 49.94
N VAL A 27 35.02 10.23 50.39
CA VAL A 27 34.66 9.67 51.70
C VAL A 27 33.51 8.70 51.44
N ALA A 28 33.79 7.51 50.90
CA ALA A 28 34.48 6.46 51.60
C ALA A 28 33.72 6.13 52.89
N TRP A 29 33.15 4.92 52.91
CA TRP A 29 33.07 4.13 54.14
C TRP A 29 31.95 4.51 55.10
N GLY A 30 30.84 4.99 54.54
CA GLY A 30 29.51 4.64 55.06
C GLY A 30 29.18 3.18 54.72
N CYS A 31 29.90 2.26 55.36
CA CYS A 31 29.32 1.01 55.83
C CYS A 31 28.50 0.23 54.80
N PHE A 32 29.09 -0.55 53.89
CA PHE A 32 29.88 -1.76 54.20
C PHE A 32 29.38 -2.63 55.39
N LEU A 33 28.16 -2.39 55.88
CA LEU A 33 27.40 -3.19 56.84
C LEU A 33 25.94 -2.76 56.57
N LEU A 34 25.08 -3.48 55.84
CA LEU A 34 24.76 -4.90 55.93
C LEU A 34 23.84 -5.21 54.74
N TRP A 35 24.23 -6.13 53.87
CA TRP A 35 23.53 -7.42 53.66
C TRP A 35 24.11 -8.09 52.41
N ASN A 36 25.15 -8.91 52.64
CA ASN A 36 25.33 -10.12 51.85
C ASN A 36 24.07 -10.98 52.00
N LEU A 37 23.64 -11.63 50.91
CA LEU A 37 22.54 -12.62 50.81
C LEU A 37 21.22 -12.05 50.29
N TYR A 38 21.12 -11.88 48.99
CA TYR A 38 20.25 -12.75 48.20
C TYR A 38 20.87 -12.93 46.81
N VAL A 39 21.49 -14.09 46.60
CA VAL A 39 21.30 -14.81 45.35
C VAL A 39 19.78 -15.02 45.26
N SER A 40 19.11 -14.11 44.57
CA SER A 40 17.80 -14.38 43.98
C SER A 40 18.01 -14.52 42.48
N PRO A 41 18.08 -15.75 41.95
CA PRO A 41 17.77 -16.01 40.56
C PRO A 41 16.25 -15.90 40.41
N SER A 42 15.69 -14.73 40.70
CA SER A 42 14.24 -14.53 40.73
C SER A 42 13.87 -13.06 40.95
N GLN A 43 13.79 -12.31 39.85
CA GLN A 43 12.48 -11.85 39.41
C GLN A 43 12.50 -11.97 37.90
N THR A 44 11.90 -13.05 37.42
CA THR A 44 11.63 -13.27 36.01
C THR A 44 10.75 -12.13 35.49
N THR A 45 11.39 -11.08 34.99
CA THR A 45 10.73 -10.05 34.20
C THR A 45 10.32 -10.70 32.88
N TYR A 46 9.07 -11.11 32.80
CA TYR A 46 8.49 -11.69 31.60
C TYR A 46 8.06 -10.53 30.71
N PRO A 47 8.81 -10.22 29.64
CA PRO A 47 8.59 -9.00 28.89
C PRO A 47 7.24 -9.06 28.19
N GLY A 48 6.50 -7.94 28.20
CA GLY A 48 5.27 -7.81 27.44
C GLY A 48 5.53 -7.79 25.92
N ILE A 49 6.70 -7.31 25.51
CA ILE A 49 7.14 -7.13 24.13
C ILE A 49 8.57 -7.67 23.94
N LYS A 50 8.82 -8.39 22.84
CA LYS A 50 10.16 -8.79 22.39
C LYS A 50 10.35 -8.36 20.95
N ALA A 51 11.55 -7.94 20.56
CA ALA A 51 11.90 -7.72 19.17
C ALA A 51 13.12 -8.58 18.79
N ARG A 52 13.20 -9.08 17.57
CA ARG A 52 14.40 -9.74 17.03
C ARG A 52 14.74 -9.22 15.65
N VAL A 53 16.00 -8.85 15.48
CA VAL A 53 16.60 -8.46 14.20
C VAL A 53 17.36 -9.65 13.63
N THR A 54 17.17 -9.98 12.35
CA THR A 54 17.80 -11.13 11.69
C THR A 54 18.92 -10.74 10.74
N GLN A 55 19.66 -11.74 10.22
CA GLN A 55 20.74 -11.52 9.26
C GLN A 55 20.27 -10.72 8.03
N ARG A 56 19.03 -10.95 7.58
CA ARG A 56 18.43 -10.19 6.46
C ARG A 56 18.33 -8.70 6.73
N ALA A 57 18.13 -8.29 7.99
CA ALA A 57 18.12 -6.89 8.35
C ALA A 57 19.53 -6.29 8.33
N LEU A 58 20.55 -7.06 8.73
CA LEU A 58 21.94 -6.64 8.59
C LEU A 58 22.33 -6.52 7.11
N ASP A 59 21.97 -7.50 6.28
CA ASP A 59 22.23 -7.47 4.83
C ASP A 59 21.58 -6.25 4.16
N TYR A 60 20.35 -5.91 4.58
CA TYR A 60 19.67 -4.69 4.13
C TYR A 60 20.35 -3.42 4.66
N ALA A 61 20.80 -3.42 5.92
CA ALA A 61 21.53 -2.30 6.51
C ALA A 61 22.87 -2.04 5.80
N VAL A 62 23.57 -3.08 5.33
CA VAL A 62 24.74 -2.92 4.44
C VAL A 62 24.32 -2.22 3.15
N GLN A 63 23.27 -2.72 2.48
CA GLN A 63 22.82 -2.16 1.21
C GLN A 63 22.38 -0.70 1.33
N ALA A 64 21.63 -0.34 2.38
CA ALA A 64 21.10 1.01 2.57
C ALA A 64 22.09 1.96 3.25
N GLY A 65 23.01 1.44 4.06
CA GLY A 65 23.92 2.22 4.89
C GLY A 65 25.25 2.58 4.21
N LEU A 66 25.69 1.82 3.20
CA LEU A 66 26.95 2.11 2.51
C LEU A 66 26.94 3.46 1.81
N GLU A 67 25.84 3.86 1.16
CA GLU A 67 25.70 5.18 0.55
C GLU A 67 25.84 6.33 1.58
N MET A 68 25.28 6.13 2.78
CA MET A 68 25.40 7.12 3.87
C MET A 68 26.83 7.19 4.41
N ILE A 69 27.50 6.04 4.56
CA ILE A 69 28.88 5.95 5.05
C ILE A 69 29.84 6.60 4.03
N GLU A 70 29.62 6.38 2.74
CA GLU A 70 30.43 7.00 1.67
C GLU A 70 30.36 8.52 1.71
N GLU A 71 29.18 9.12 1.95
CA GLU A 71 29.03 10.56 2.09
C GLU A 71 29.63 11.10 3.41
N MET A 72 29.41 10.41 4.54
CA MET A 72 29.99 10.81 5.82
C MET A 72 31.51 10.84 5.80
N ILE A 73 32.14 9.90 5.08
CA ILE A 73 33.61 9.80 4.99
C ILE A 73 34.19 10.94 4.13
N LYS A 74 33.47 11.41 3.10
CA LYS A 74 33.90 12.55 2.25
C LYS A 74 33.94 13.88 3.03
N GLU A 75 33.07 14.05 4.02
CA GLU A 75 32.98 15.29 4.82
C GLU A 75 34.02 15.36 5.96
N LYS A 76 34.86 14.33 6.14
CA LYS A 76 35.81 14.26 7.25
C LYS A 76 37.16 14.88 6.92
N ASN A 77 37.67 15.67 7.86
CA ASN A 77 39.02 16.21 7.82
C ASN A 77 40.01 15.16 8.35
N ILE A 78 40.92 14.69 7.49
CA ILE A 78 42.03 13.82 7.89
C ILE A 78 43.18 14.70 8.41
N PRO A 79 43.81 14.37 9.55
CA PRO A 79 44.94 15.14 10.07
C PRO A 79 46.16 15.10 9.15
N ASP A 80 46.95 16.18 9.15
CA ASP A 80 48.18 16.31 8.35
C ASP A 80 49.17 15.16 8.61
N LEU A 81 49.80 14.67 7.54
CA LEU A 81 50.84 13.64 7.60
C LEU A 81 52.22 14.28 7.48
N LYS A 82 53.05 14.14 8.52
CA LYS A 82 54.42 14.69 8.56
C LYS A 82 55.45 13.59 8.79
N GLY A 83 56.61 13.69 8.16
CA GLY A 83 57.71 12.75 8.35
C GLY A 83 59.01 13.22 7.70
N SER A 84 60.04 12.40 7.80
CA SER A 84 61.36 12.64 7.23
C SER A 84 61.92 11.33 6.67
N GLU A 85 62.44 11.34 5.44
CA GLU A 85 62.98 10.17 4.75
C GLU A 85 64.25 10.50 3.96
N SER A 86 65.14 9.51 3.78
CA SER A 86 66.36 9.67 2.99
C SER A 86 66.14 9.27 1.53
N LEU A 87 66.51 10.12 0.58
CA LEU A 87 66.42 9.82 -0.85
C LEU A 87 67.78 9.32 -1.35
N GLU A 88 68.03 8.01 -1.20
CA GLU A 88 69.32 7.37 -1.54
C GLU A 88 69.79 7.65 -2.98
N PHE A 89 68.85 7.69 -3.94
CA PHE A 89 69.14 7.97 -5.35
C PHE A 89 69.66 9.39 -5.61
N LEU A 90 69.26 10.37 -4.80
CA LEU A 90 69.69 11.78 -4.92
C LEU A 90 70.86 12.12 -3.99
N LYS A 91 71.36 11.17 -3.18
CA LYS A 91 72.36 11.40 -2.12
C LYS A 91 71.94 12.53 -1.16
N ILE A 92 70.65 12.62 -0.84
CA ILE A 92 70.12 13.60 0.12
C ILE A 92 69.89 12.88 1.45
N ASP A 93 70.58 13.35 2.50
CA ASP A 93 70.60 12.70 3.82
C ASP A 93 69.21 12.63 4.48
N TYR A 94 68.39 13.68 4.34
CA TYR A 94 67.01 13.70 4.83
C TYR A 94 66.16 14.73 4.07
N VAL A 95 64.89 14.36 3.86
CA VAL A 95 63.87 15.17 3.22
C VAL A 95 62.64 15.16 4.12
N ASP A 96 62.30 16.32 4.67
CA ASP A 96 61.10 16.50 5.48
C ASP A 96 59.90 16.69 4.56
N TYR A 97 58.85 15.90 4.76
CA TYR A 97 57.60 16.00 3.99
C TYR A 97 56.42 16.33 4.90
N ASN A 98 55.49 17.10 4.35
CA ASN A 98 54.24 17.48 5.00
C ASN A 98 53.09 17.39 3.98
N PHE A 99 52.13 16.49 4.21
CA PHE A 99 50.88 16.45 3.47
C PHE A 99 49.77 17.06 4.31
N SER A 100 49.09 18.06 3.76
CA SER A 100 48.05 18.84 4.44
C SER A 100 46.81 18.97 3.56
N ASN A 101 45.69 19.41 4.13
CA ASN A 101 44.43 19.58 3.39
C ASN A 101 43.95 18.27 2.71
N ILE A 102 44.14 17.15 3.41
CA ILE A 102 43.83 15.80 2.93
C ILE A 102 42.30 15.63 2.82
N LYS A 103 41.79 15.43 1.61
CA LYS A 103 40.36 15.25 1.31
C LYS A 103 40.09 13.95 0.58
N ILE A 104 39.12 13.18 1.07
CA ILE A 104 38.63 11.99 0.39
C ILE A 104 37.67 12.40 -0.72
N ASN A 105 38.06 12.20 -1.98
CA ASN A 105 37.26 12.53 -3.16
C ASN A 105 36.27 11.42 -3.52
N ALA A 106 36.70 10.17 -3.38
CA ALA A 106 35.89 9.00 -3.64
C ALA A 106 36.29 7.88 -2.69
N PHE A 107 35.30 7.15 -2.18
CA PHE A 107 35.49 6.04 -1.26
C PHE A 107 34.53 4.92 -1.66
N SER A 108 35.01 3.69 -1.71
CA SER A 108 34.16 2.55 -2.06
C SER A 108 34.56 1.30 -1.30
N PHE A 109 33.55 0.58 -0.80
CA PHE A 109 33.69 -0.72 -0.16
C PHE A 109 32.78 -1.75 -0.85
N PRO A 110 33.22 -2.32 -1.99
CA PRO A 110 32.37 -3.16 -2.83
C PRO A 110 31.90 -4.42 -2.11
N ASN A 111 32.70 -4.91 -1.17
CA ASN A 111 32.43 -6.14 -0.44
C ASN A 111 32.41 -5.87 1.06
N THR A 112 31.26 -5.46 1.56
CA THR A 112 30.99 -5.33 3.00
C THR A 112 30.02 -6.40 3.45
N SER A 113 30.30 -7.02 4.60
CA SER A 113 29.43 -7.99 5.23
C SER A 113 29.33 -7.73 6.73
N LEU A 114 28.13 -7.97 7.26
CA LEU A 114 27.83 -7.93 8.68
C LEU A 114 27.38 -9.33 9.10
N ALA A 115 27.83 -9.84 10.24
CA ALA A 115 27.39 -11.14 10.73
C ALA A 115 27.21 -11.12 12.25
N PHE A 116 26.18 -11.79 12.75
CA PHE A 116 26.02 -11.99 14.19
C PHE A 116 27.05 -12.99 14.73
N VAL A 117 27.71 -12.62 15.83
CA VAL A 117 28.57 -13.52 16.61
C VAL A 117 27.85 -13.84 17.92
N PRO A 118 27.40 -15.09 18.13
CA PRO A 118 26.65 -15.47 19.32
C PRO A 118 27.40 -15.14 20.62
N GLY A 119 26.71 -14.50 21.57
CA GLY A 119 27.28 -14.06 22.84
C GLY A 119 28.29 -12.90 22.78
N VAL A 120 28.56 -12.34 21.60
CA VAL A 120 29.58 -11.28 21.42
C VAL A 120 28.97 -10.01 20.81
N GLY A 121 28.45 -10.05 19.58
CA GLY A 121 27.98 -8.82 18.91
C GLY A 121 27.78 -8.99 17.41
N ILE A 122 28.04 -7.93 16.64
CA ILE A 122 28.00 -7.90 15.18
C ILE A 122 29.44 -7.77 14.67
N LYS A 123 29.92 -8.78 13.95
CA LYS A 123 31.18 -8.72 13.22
C LYS A 123 30.97 -7.96 11.92
N VAL A 124 31.78 -6.94 11.68
CA VAL A 124 31.89 -6.21 10.42
C VAL A 124 33.13 -6.72 9.70
N LEU A 125 32.98 -7.00 8.42
CA LEU A 125 34.08 -7.39 7.54
C LEU A 125 33.92 -6.68 6.20
N THR A 126 34.96 -5.96 5.81
CA THR A 126 35.03 -5.24 4.55
C THR A 126 36.35 -5.55 3.86
N ASN A 127 36.31 -5.88 2.57
CA ASN A 127 37.50 -6.12 1.76
C ASN A 127 37.43 -5.42 0.40
N HIS A 128 38.59 -5.34 -0.26
CA HIS A 128 38.79 -4.67 -1.55
C HIS A 128 38.33 -3.21 -1.58
N GLY A 129 38.46 -2.51 -0.44
CA GLY A 129 38.16 -1.09 -0.39
C GLY A 129 39.15 -0.27 -1.21
N THR A 130 38.64 0.82 -1.77
CA THR A 130 39.44 1.77 -2.54
C THR A 130 39.10 3.21 -2.11
N THR A 131 40.09 4.09 -2.15
CA THR A 131 39.85 5.52 -1.91
C THR A 131 40.76 6.40 -2.77
N ASN A 132 40.20 7.49 -3.28
CA ASN A 132 40.93 8.59 -3.93
C ASN A 132 41.01 9.75 -2.96
N ILE A 133 42.22 10.22 -2.70
CA ILE A 133 42.52 11.28 -1.75
C ILE A 133 43.24 12.40 -2.50
N SER A 134 42.77 13.63 -2.37
CA SER A 134 43.55 14.81 -2.79
C SER A 134 44.23 15.43 -1.57
N THR A 135 45.46 15.89 -1.74
CA THR A 135 46.24 16.51 -0.67
C THR A 135 47.16 17.57 -1.24
N ASP A 136 47.44 18.59 -0.43
CA ASP A 136 48.55 19.49 -0.69
C ASP A 136 49.82 18.88 -0.07
N TRP A 137 50.97 19.01 -0.73
CA TRP A 137 52.25 18.52 -0.24
C TRP A 137 53.28 19.64 -0.16
N GLU A 138 54.16 19.56 0.83
CA GLU A 138 55.33 20.41 0.99
C GLU A 138 56.53 19.53 1.33
N ILE A 139 57.64 19.74 0.63
CA ILE A 139 58.90 19.04 0.88
C ILE A 139 59.99 20.08 1.18
N ARG A 140 60.76 19.83 2.25
CA ARG A 140 61.92 20.63 2.66
C ARG A 140 63.17 19.75 2.72
N SER A 141 64.21 20.18 1.99
CA SER A 141 65.54 19.59 2.07
C SER A 141 66.59 20.70 2.21
N PRO A 142 67.83 20.38 2.62
CA PRO A 142 68.92 21.36 2.63
C PRO A 142 69.25 21.97 1.27
N LEU A 143 68.82 21.35 0.15
CA LEU A 143 69.15 21.75 -1.21
C LEU A 143 68.01 22.49 -1.94
N PHE A 144 66.76 22.26 -1.55
CA PHE A 144 65.58 22.87 -2.15
C PHE A 144 64.33 22.72 -1.27
N GLN A 145 63.37 23.60 -1.47
CA GLN A 145 62.03 23.55 -0.88
C GLN A 145 61.01 23.73 -2.00
N ASP A 146 59.98 22.88 -2.02
CA ASP A 146 58.90 22.98 -3.00
C ASP A 146 57.56 22.51 -2.41
N SER A 147 56.46 22.87 -3.06
CA SER A 147 55.10 22.53 -2.67
C SER A 147 54.18 22.41 -3.87
N GLY A 148 53.16 21.55 -3.79
CA GLY A 148 52.17 21.38 -4.86
C GLY A 148 50.96 20.56 -4.42
N GLY A 149 50.16 20.13 -5.40
CA GLY A 149 49.04 19.20 -5.18
C GLY A 149 49.45 17.76 -5.48
N ALA A 150 48.87 16.79 -4.77
CA ALA A 150 49.05 15.37 -5.05
C ALA A 150 47.72 14.60 -4.92
N ASP A 151 47.58 13.59 -5.75
CA ASP A 151 46.51 12.60 -5.67
C ASP A 151 47.07 11.28 -5.14
N LEU A 152 46.45 10.75 -4.10
CA LEU A 152 46.78 9.47 -3.47
C LEU A 152 45.64 8.49 -3.70
N PHE A 153 45.93 7.37 -4.35
CA PHE A 153 45.02 6.25 -4.48
C PHE A 153 45.41 5.14 -3.50
N LEU A 154 44.48 4.72 -2.65
CA LEU A 154 44.65 3.54 -1.81
C LEU A 154 43.79 2.41 -2.35
N SER A 155 44.35 1.21 -2.42
CA SER A 155 43.62 0.01 -2.81
C SER A 155 43.91 -1.16 -1.87
N GLU A 156 43.05 -2.18 -1.94
CA GLU A 156 43.08 -3.35 -1.06
C GLU A 156 42.99 -2.93 0.42
N ILE A 157 42.03 -2.05 0.71
CA ILE A 157 41.68 -1.66 2.08
C ILE A 157 40.81 -2.76 2.68
N TYR A 158 41.30 -3.32 3.78
CA TYR A 158 40.66 -4.35 4.57
C TYR A 158 40.29 -3.80 5.94
N PHE A 159 39.07 -4.08 6.39
CA PHE A 159 38.62 -3.77 7.74
C PHE A 159 37.88 -4.96 8.34
N THR A 160 38.22 -5.31 9.58
CA THR A 160 37.42 -6.22 10.40
C THR A 160 37.27 -5.63 11.80
N GLY A 161 36.06 -5.73 12.34
CA GLY A 161 35.80 -5.29 13.70
C GLY A 161 34.59 -5.95 14.31
N ILE A 162 34.49 -5.89 15.64
CA ILE A 162 33.34 -6.40 16.38
C ILE A 162 32.63 -5.23 17.04
N ILE A 163 31.43 -4.93 16.55
CA ILE A 163 30.53 -3.95 17.16
C ILE A 163 29.68 -4.66 18.20
N ILE A 164 29.79 -4.23 19.44
CA ILE A 164 28.96 -4.69 20.55
C ILE A 164 27.90 -3.66 20.88
N LEU A 165 26.73 -4.14 21.29
CA LEU A 165 25.65 -3.32 21.84
C LEU A 165 25.78 -3.28 23.36
N THR A 166 26.01 -2.10 23.90
CA THR A 166 26.09 -1.80 25.34
C THR A 166 24.88 -0.98 25.78
N GLN A 167 24.81 -0.67 27.08
CA GLN A 167 23.84 0.28 27.64
C GLN A 167 24.59 1.44 28.28
N ASN A 168 24.04 2.65 28.15
CA ASN A 168 24.51 3.80 28.93
C ASN A 168 23.87 3.83 30.32
N ASP A 169 24.29 4.76 31.17
CA ASP A 169 23.84 4.90 32.56
C ASP A 169 22.33 5.20 32.71
N PHE A 170 21.67 5.58 31.61
CA PHE A 170 20.23 5.87 31.52
C PHE A 170 19.43 4.71 30.88
N GLY A 171 20.10 3.62 30.49
CA GLY A 171 19.50 2.42 29.89
C GLY A 171 19.21 2.51 28.39
N HIS A 172 19.74 3.51 27.68
CA HIS A 172 19.67 3.56 26.21
C HIS A 172 20.70 2.61 25.58
N PRO A 173 20.40 2.03 24.40
CA PRO A 173 21.36 1.25 23.65
C PRO A 173 22.51 2.14 23.14
N ALA A 174 23.73 1.68 23.29
CA ALA A 174 24.93 2.28 22.72
C ALA A 174 25.71 1.23 21.92
N LEU A 175 26.43 1.66 20.89
CA LEU A 175 27.33 0.87 20.08
C LEU A 175 28.77 1.13 20.53
N LYS A 176 29.56 0.08 20.65
CA LYS A 176 31.00 0.19 20.90
C LYS A 176 31.74 -0.74 19.96
N LEU A 177 32.82 -0.26 19.35
CA LEU A 177 33.75 -1.10 18.63
C LEU A 177 34.69 -1.75 19.64
N GLN A 178 34.54 -3.06 19.87
CA GLN A 178 35.35 -3.80 20.84
C GLN A 178 36.73 -4.13 20.27
N ASP A 179 36.76 -4.63 19.04
CA ASP A 179 37.98 -4.99 18.32
C ASP A 179 37.98 -4.27 16.96
N CYS A 180 39.12 -3.71 16.57
CA CYS A 180 39.33 -3.06 15.28
C CYS A 180 40.65 -3.51 14.67
N PHE A 181 40.60 -3.96 13.42
CA PHE A 181 41.78 -4.13 12.57
C PHE A 181 41.47 -3.56 11.19
N ALA A 182 42.29 -2.62 10.75
CA ALA A 182 42.15 -1.96 9.46
C ALA A 182 43.53 -1.83 8.80
N GLN A 183 43.62 -2.12 7.51
CA GLN A 183 44.86 -2.06 6.76
C GLN A 183 44.61 -1.78 5.28
N ALA A 184 45.33 -0.82 4.72
CA ALA A 184 45.52 -0.63 3.28
C ALA A 184 46.80 -1.34 2.84
N SER A 185 46.72 -2.10 1.75
CA SER A 185 47.86 -2.90 1.26
C SER A 185 48.67 -2.19 0.19
N HIS A 186 48.05 -1.28 -0.57
CA HIS A 186 48.70 -0.54 -1.65
C HIS A 186 48.33 0.94 -1.59
N ALA A 187 49.31 1.79 -1.89
CA ALA A 187 49.16 3.21 -2.09
C ALA A 187 49.85 3.57 -3.39
N HIS A 188 49.25 4.48 -4.15
CA HIS A 188 49.86 5.07 -5.31
C HIS A 188 49.77 6.59 -5.22
N VAL A 189 50.89 7.29 -5.31
CA VAL A 189 50.94 8.76 -5.23
C VAL A 189 51.28 9.35 -6.59
N SER A 190 50.50 10.32 -7.02
CA SER A 190 50.74 11.12 -8.21
C SER A 190 50.84 12.59 -7.84
N PHE A 191 52.03 13.18 -8.02
CA PHE A 191 52.30 14.58 -7.78
C PHE A 191 51.95 15.43 -9.01
N SER A 192 51.38 16.61 -8.77
CA SER A 192 51.04 17.62 -9.76
C SER A 192 51.80 18.93 -9.49
N GLY A 193 52.22 19.64 -10.55
CA GLY A 193 53.03 20.87 -10.46
C GLY A 193 54.09 21.00 -11.56
N ASP A 194 54.80 22.13 -11.58
CA ASP A 194 55.76 22.52 -12.64
C ASP A 194 56.96 21.56 -12.78
N LEU A 195 57.32 20.87 -11.69
CA LEU A 195 58.38 19.85 -11.65
C LEU A 195 57.80 18.45 -11.37
N SER A 196 56.52 18.20 -11.64
CA SER A 196 55.83 16.92 -11.39
C SER A 196 56.56 15.70 -11.97
N VAL A 197 57.27 15.83 -13.08
CA VAL A 197 58.11 14.76 -13.66
C VAL A 197 59.24 14.33 -12.72
N LEU A 198 59.86 15.29 -12.01
CA LEU A 198 60.88 15.03 -11.01
C LEU A 198 60.26 14.37 -9.76
N TYR A 199 59.14 14.89 -9.26
CA TYR A 199 58.49 14.37 -8.05
C TYR A 199 57.90 12.96 -8.24
N ASN A 200 57.29 12.68 -9.39
CA ASN A 200 56.78 11.34 -9.71
C ASN A 200 57.89 10.30 -9.89
N SER A 201 59.15 10.71 -10.10
CA SER A 201 60.29 9.78 -10.18
C SER A 201 60.69 9.16 -8.83
N PHE A 202 60.19 9.72 -7.71
CA PHE A 202 60.43 9.22 -6.35
C PHE A 202 59.15 9.02 -5.52
N ALA A 203 57.99 8.89 -6.18
CA ALA A 203 56.73 8.60 -5.51
C ALA A 203 56.74 7.24 -4.78
N GLU A 204 57.31 6.20 -5.39
CA GLU A 204 57.36 4.85 -4.83
C GLU A 204 58.10 4.76 -3.47
N PRO A 205 59.27 5.43 -3.27
CA PRO A 205 59.87 5.58 -1.94
C PRO A 205 58.96 6.21 -0.87
N MET A 206 58.07 7.13 -1.25
CA MET A 206 57.19 7.85 -0.33
C MET A 206 55.89 7.07 -0.01
N GLU A 207 55.46 6.14 -0.87
CA GLU A 207 54.25 5.34 -0.69
C GLU A 207 54.30 4.45 0.57
N LYS A 208 55.46 3.87 0.91
CA LYS A 208 55.62 3.00 2.09
C LYS A 208 55.46 3.75 3.43
N PRO A 209 56.12 4.90 3.67
CA PRO A 209 55.88 5.75 4.84
C PRO A 209 54.44 6.24 4.96
N ILE A 210 53.82 6.62 3.83
CA ILE A 210 52.42 7.05 3.78
C ILE A 210 51.49 5.91 4.20
N LEU A 211 51.67 4.69 3.66
CA LEU A 211 50.92 3.51 4.07
C LEU A 211 51.08 3.19 5.56
N LYS A 212 52.31 3.27 6.09
CA LYS A 212 52.59 2.99 7.50
C LYS A 212 51.84 3.96 8.42
N ASN A 213 51.87 5.26 8.12
CA ASN A 213 51.19 6.28 8.92
C ASN A 213 49.67 6.19 8.79
N LEU A 214 49.15 6.00 7.57
CA LEU A 214 47.71 5.84 7.33
C LEU A 214 47.15 4.62 8.06
N ASN A 215 47.82 3.47 7.97
CA ASN A 215 47.40 2.25 8.68
C ASN A 215 47.35 2.42 10.19
N GLY A 216 48.23 3.26 10.78
CA GLY A 216 48.17 3.61 12.20
C GLY A 216 46.94 4.44 12.59
N MET A 217 46.32 5.15 11.64
CA MET A 217 45.20 6.07 11.88
C MET A 217 43.82 5.50 11.54
N LEU A 218 43.74 4.45 10.73
CA LEU A 218 42.46 3.88 10.27
C LEU A 218 41.54 3.44 11.42
N CYS A 219 42.06 2.68 12.39
CA CYS A 219 41.25 2.18 13.50
C CYS A 219 40.75 3.26 14.48
N PRO A 220 41.59 4.24 14.89
CA PRO A 220 41.10 5.39 15.66
C PRO A 220 39.98 6.15 14.96
N ILE A 221 40.09 6.39 13.64
CA ILE A 221 39.05 7.07 12.85
C ILE A 221 37.75 6.25 12.87
N ILE A 222 37.82 4.96 12.52
CA ILE A 222 36.64 4.08 12.48
C ILE A 222 35.97 3.97 13.87
N THR A 223 36.76 3.90 14.93
CA THR A 223 36.26 3.82 16.31
C THR A 223 35.47 5.08 16.68
N ASN A 224 36.01 6.26 16.39
CA ASN A 224 35.35 7.53 16.63
C ASN A 224 34.02 7.64 15.86
N GLU A 225 33.97 7.15 14.62
CA GLU A 225 32.72 7.17 13.83
C GLU A 225 31.66 6.22 14.38
N VAL A 226 32.04 5.01 14.81
CA VAL A 226 31.12 4.08 15.47
C VAL A 226 30.56 4.68 16.76
N GLU A 227 31.39 5.39 17.54
CA GLU A 227 30.97 6.07 18.76
C GLU A 227 30.13 7.33 18.48
N ALA A 228 30.38 8.06 17.40
CA ALA A 228 29.58 9.23 17.00
C ALA A 228 28.12 8.85 16.67
N LEU A 229 27.87 7.62 16.18
CA LEU A 229 26.52 7.10 15.98
C LEU A 229 25.72 7.00 17.30
N ASN A 230 26.39 6.96 18.46
CA ASN A 230 25.71 6.93 19.76
C ASN A 230 25.00 8.24 20.09
N VAL A 231 25.43 9.37 19.52
CA VAL A 231 24.74 10.66 19.71
C VAL A 231 23.31 10.53 19.16
N ASN A 232 23.15 9.97 17.95
CA ASN A 232 21.84 9.70 17.36
C ASN A 232 21.05 8.66 18.16
N LEU A 233 21.69 7.60 18.64
CA LEU A 233 21.02 6.58 19.46
C LEU A 233 20.56 7.11 20.83
N SER A 234 21.25 8.12 21.38
CA SER A 234 20.87 8.79 22.62
C SER A 234 19.68 9.75 22.47
N THR A 235 19.34 10.16 21.24
CA THR A 235 18.13 10.97 20.95
C THR A 235 16.84 10.14 20.92
N LEU A 236 16.93 8.81 21.05
CA LEU A 236 15.75 7.95 21.16
C LEU A 236 15.06 8.20 22.50
N GLU A 237 13.86 8.79 22.47
CA GLU A 237 13.03 9.00 23.65
C GLU A 237 12.67 7.66 24.32
N VAL A 238 13.24 7.40 25.49
CA VAL A 238 12.94 6.24 26.36
C VAL A 238 12.57 6.78 27.75
N PRO A 239 11.55 7.64 27.82
CA PRO A 239 10.22 7.14 28.16
C PRO A 239 9.16 7.60 27.16
N PHE A 240 8.41 6.66 26.60
CA PHE A 240 7.24 6.95 25.78
C PHE A 240 6.10 7.48 26.66
N VAL A 241 6.07 8.79 26.89
CA VAL A 241 4.90 9.50 27.43
C VAL A 241 4.13 10.01 26.22
N LEU A 242 2.86 9.62 26.07
CA LEU A 242 2.03 10.10 24.98
C LEU A 242 1.88 11.64 25.11
N PRO A 243 2.20 12.42 24.06
CA PRO A 243 2.23 13.87 24.18
C PRO A 243 0.81 14.45 24.33
N GLU A 244 0.62 15.24 25.37
CA GLU A 244 -0.48 16.21 25.49
C GLU A 244 -0.33 17.30 24.42
N ARG A 245 -1.39 17.57 23.62
CA ARG A 245 -1.89 18.94 23.35
C ARG A 245 -3.15 19.02 22.47
N SER A 246 -4.16 19.69 23.04
CA SER A 246 -5.14 20.64 22.48
C SER A 246 -5.82 20.32 21.13
N ASP A 247 -7.05 19.79 21.17
CA ASP A 247 -8.28 20.60 21.09
C ASP A 247 -9.55 19.71 20.94
N SER A 248 -10.57 20.04 21.74
CA SER A 248 -11.99 19.62 21.66
C SER A 248 -12.35 18.13 21.89
N MET A 249 -12.89 17.90 23.09
CA MET A 249 -13.82 16.87 23.60
C MET A 249 -14.01 15.52 22.87
N ILE A 250 -13.96 14.47 23.71
CA ILE A 250 -14.21 13.03 23.47
C ILE A 250 -12.98 12.23 23.00
N TYR A 251 -11.92 12.29 23.81
CA TYR A 251 -10.92 11.23 23.88
C TYR A 251 -11.40 10.20 24.91
N ILE A 252 -11.60 8.94 24.53
CA ILE A 252 -11.43 7.88 25.54
C ILE A 252 -9.93 7.88 25.82
N GLY A 253 -9.59 8.21 27.07
CA GLY A 253 -8.26 8.50 27.54
C GLY A 253 -7.23 7.49 27.04
N ILE A 254 -6.29 7.95 26.22
CA ILE A 254 -4.91 7.45 26.30
C ILE A 254 -4.02 8.54 26.94
N SER A 255 -4.60 9.70 27.26
CA SER A 255 -4.02 10.73 28.13
C SER A 255 -4.09 10.36 29.63
N GLU A 256 -4.71 9.22 29.98
CA GLU A 256 -4.88 8.74 31.36
C GLU A 256 -4.07 7.48 31.69
N TYR A 257 -3.02 7.15 30.92
CA TYR A 257 -2.20 5.96 31.18
C TYR A 257 -0.70 6.23 31.10
N PHE A 258 0.01 5.82 32.14
CA PHE A 258 1.46 5.86 32.21
C PHE A 258 2.02 4.58 31.57
N PHE A 259 2.58 4.67 30.36
CA PHE A 259 3.37 3.58 29.79
C PHE A 259 4.81 3.69 30.29
N LYS A 260 5.11 2.98 31.38
CA LYS A 260 6.49 2.86 31.85
C LYS A 260 7.24 1.89 30.95
N SER A 261 7.73 2.39 29.82
CA SER A 261 8.76 1.71 29.02
C SER A 261 10.08 1.74 29.80
N ALA A 262 10.18 0.93 30.86
CA ALA A 262 11.47 0.67 31.47
C ALA A 262 12.38 0.06 30.41
N SER A 263 13.56 0.67 30.28
CA SER A 263 14.68 0.41 29.38
C SER A 263 14.83 -1.06 28.95
N PHE A 264 15.34 -1.32 27.73
CA PHE A 264 15.60 -2.69 27.28
C PHE A 264 16.41 -3.45 28.33
N ALA A 265 15.94 -4.61 28.78
CA ALA A 265 16.49 -5.28 29.95
C ALA A 265 17.55 -6.35 29.60
N HIS A 266 17.54 -6.86 28.37
CA HIS A 266 18.37 -7.99 28.01
C HIS A 266 18.65 -8.07 26.51
N PHE A 267 19.92 -8.35 26.16
CA PHE A 267 20.39 -8.60 24.81
C PHE A 267 20.93 -10.02 24.72
N VAL A 268 20.39 -10.82 23.80
CA VAL A 268 20.94 -12.14 23.50
C VAL A 268 21.21 -12.23 22.02
N ALA A 269 22.49 -12.27 21.67
CA ALA A 269 22.95 -12.65 20.34
C ALA A 269 22.88 -14.19 20.23
N GLY A 270 21.93 -14.69 19.46
CA GLY A 270 21.84 -16.10 19.09
C GLY A 270 22.30 -16.35 17.66
N ALA A 271 22.36 -17.62 17.24
CA ALA A 271 22.80 -18.01 15.89
C ALA A 271 21.96 -17.41 14.74
N PHE A 272 20.76 -16.88 15.04
CA PHE A 272 19.79 -16.41 14.04
C PHE A 272 19.40 -14.93 14.20
N GLY A 273 20.06 -14.17 15.07
CA GLY A 273 19.78 -12.75 15.29
C GLY A 273 19.92 -12.28 16.74
N VAL A 274 19.71 -10.97 16.95
CA VAL A 274 19.72 -10.33 18.28
C VAL A 274 18.30 -10.11 18.76
N THR A 275 17.99 -10.62 19.96
CA THR A 275 16.69 -10.42 20.61
C THR A 275 16.77 -9.33 21.67
N LEU A 276 15.87 -8.35 21.58
CA LEU A 276 15.64 -7.24 22.50
C LEU A 276 14.38 -7.53 23.32
N SER A 277 14.45 -7.37 24.64
CA SER A 277 13.30 -7.56 25.54
C SER A 277 13.09 -6.33 26.42
N THR A 278 11.85 -5.83 26.49
CA THR A 278 11.48 -4.67 27.34
C THR A 278 11.19 -5.12 28.77
N LYS A 279 11.59 -4.35 29.79
CA LYS A 279 11.45 -4.75 31.20
C LYS A 279 9.98 -4.85 31.66
N GLU A 280 9.10 -3.93 31.24
CA GLU A 280 7.75 -3.74 31.84
C GLU A 280 6.67 -3.33 30.81
N GLY A 281 6.36 -4.18 29.82
CA GLY A 281 5.30 -3.91 28.83
C GLY A 281 3.87 -4.06 29.40
N VAL A 282 3.50 -3.22 30.37
CA VAL A 282 2.26 -3.29 31.17
C VAL A 282 1.53 -1.94 31.13
N PHE A 283 0.20 -1.97 31.10
CA PHE A 283 -0.64 -0.78 31.23
C PHE A 283 -1.08 -0.55 32.67
N TYR A 284 -0.96 0.69 33.15
CA TYR A 284 -1.42 1.14 34.47
C TYR A 284 -2.36 2.35 34.34
N PRO A 285 -3.49 2.40 35.06
CA PRO A 285 -4.30 3.62 35.20
C PRO A 285 -3.48 4.78 35.80
N LEU A 286 -3.60 6.00 35.28
CA LEU A 286 -2.84 7.16 35.78
C LEU A 286 -3.11 7.47 37.25
N GLU A 287 -4.34 7.23 37.72
CA GLU A 287 -4.74 7.49 39.12
C GLU A 287 -4.41 6.34 40.09
N ASN A 288 -4.08 5.14 39.59
CA ASN A 288 -3.82 3.96 40.41
C ASN A 288 -2.81 3.00 39.76
N LEU A 289 -1.58 3.00 40.27
CA LEU A 289 -0.45 2.18 39.76
C LEU A 289 -0.43 0.74 40.31
N ALA A 290 -1.56 0.19 40.73
CA ALA A 290 -1.64 -1.19 41.21
C ALA A 290 -1.36 -2.20 40.08
N ASP A 291 -0.58 -3.24 40.38
CA ASP A 291 -0.30 -4.31 39.43
C ASP A 291 -1.57 -5.08 39.03
N PRO A 292 -1.68 -5.50 37.76
CA PRO A 292 -2.84 -6.28 37.31
C PRO A 292 -2.94 -7.62 38.07
N PRO A 293 -4.15 -8.12 38.34
CA PRO A 293 -4.39 -9.30 39.19
C PRO A 293 -3.97 -10.65 38.57
N PHE A 294 -3.21 -10.64 37.48
CA PHE A 294 -2.76 -11.82 36.75
C PHE A 294 -1.24 -11.74 36.50
N SER A 295 -0.57 -12.88 36.56
CA SER A 295 0.89 -12.95 36.35
C SER A 295 1.24 -13.16 34.87
N PRO A 296 2.34 -12.55 34.37
CA PRO A 296 2.78 -12.76 33.00
C PRO A 296 3.29 -14.20 32.76
N VAL A 297 3.21 -14.63 31.50
CA VAL A 297 3.73 -15.93 31.04
C VAL A 297 4.91 -15.69 30.10
N PRO A 298 6.07 -16.33 30.29
CA PRO A 298 7.21 -16.22 29.39
C PRO A 298 6.84 -16.67 27.97
N PHE A 299 7.30 -15.91 26.98
CA PHE A 299 7.13 -16.24 25.56
C PHE A 299 8.46 -16.13 24.81
N VAL A 300 8.58 -16.82 23.67
CA VAL A 300 9.82 -16.85 22.85
C VAL A 300 9.47 -16.57 21.40
N LEU A 301 10.27 -15.74 20.75
CA LEU A 301 10.14 -15.48 19.31
C LEU A 301 10.57 -16.73 18.52
N PRO A 302 9.85 -17.11 17.45
CA PRO A 302 10.15 -18.34 16.71
C PRO A 302 11.53 -18.26 16.06
N GLU A 303 12.34 -19.32 16.08
CA GLU A 303 13.67 -19.37 15.41
C GLU A 303 13.53 -19.44 13.89
N ARG A 304 13.13 -18.34 13.27
CA ARG A 304 12.97 -18.19 11.82
C ARG A 304 13.74 -16.96 11.34
N SER A 305 14.22 -17.01 10.11
CA SER A 305 15.00 -15.93 9.47
C SER A 305 14.35 -15.42 8.18
N ASP A 306 13.07 -15.72 7.95
CA ASP A 306 12.32 -15.32 6.75
C ASP A 306 11.99 -13.81 6.67
N SER A 307 12.07 -13.09 7.79
CA SER A 307 11.74 -11.66 7.91
C SER A 307 12.90 -10.85 8.53
N MET A 308 12.96 -9.55 8.25
CA MET A 308 14.02 -8.66 8.75
C MET A 308 13.88 -8.42 10.26
N ILE A 309 12.65 -8.13 10.70
CA ILE A 309 12.32 -7.85 12.10
C ILE A 309 11.13 -8.73 12.50
N TYR A 310 11.22 -9.32 13.69
CA TYR A 310 10.12 -9.97 14.39
C TYR A 310 9.80 -9.18 15.65
N ILE A 311 8.55 -8.79 15.87
CA ILE A 311 8.11 -8.20 17.14
C ILE A 311 7.06 -9.15 17.72
N GLY A 312 7.26 -9.61 18.94
CA GLY A 312 6.30 -10.41 19.68
C GLY A 312 5.63 -9.56 20.76
N ILE A 313 4.32 -9.64 20.86
CA ILE A 313 3.53 -9.02 21.93
C ILE A 313 2.77 -10.13 22.66
N SER A 314 2.95 -10.22 23.97
CA SER A 314 2.34 -11.25 24.80
C SER A 314 0.83 -11.06 24.98
N GLU A 315 0.11 -12.13 25.29
CA GLU A 315 -1.28 -12.04 25.79
C GLU A 315 -1.40 -11.18 27.05
N TYR A 316 -0.36 -11.16 27.88
CA TYR A 316 -0.29 -10.36 29.11
C TYR A 316 -0.41 -8.86 28.84
N PHE A 317 0.24 -8.37 27.77
CA PHE A 317 0.14 -6.97 27.33
C PHE A 317 -1.33 -6.56 27.11
N PHE A 318 -2.07 -7.33 26.30
CA PHE A 318 -3.47 -7.05 26.01
C PHE A 318 -4.39 -7.19 27.22
N LYS A 319 -4.12 -8.15 28.12
CA LYS A 319 -4.87 -8.31 29.37
C LYS A 319 -4.68 -7.12 30.29
N SER A 320 -3.44 -6.63 30.44
CA SER A 320 -3.15 -5.44 31.25
C SER A 320 -3.84 -4.19 30.68
N ALA A 321 -3.85 -4.03 29.36
CA ALA A 321 -4.57 -2.95 28.69
C ALA A 321 -6.08 -3.02 28.99
N SER A 322 -6.70 -4.19 28.79
CA SER A 322 -8.13 -4.41 29.03
C SER A 322 -8.52 -4.07 30.47
N PHE A 323 -7.73 -4.55 31.44
CA PHE A 323 -7.95 -4.28 32.86
C PHE A 323 -7.86 -2.79 33.19
N ALA A 324 -6.82 -2.10 32.71
CA ALA A 324 -6.62 -0.68 32.98
C ALA A 324 -7.75 0.20 32.39
N HIS A 325 -8.25 -0.13 31.18
CA HIS A 325 -9.36 0.57 30.55
C HIS A 325 -10.70 0.31 31.27
N PHE A 326 -10.88 -0.90 31.82
CA PHE A 326 -12.07 -1.21 32.62
C PHE A 326 -12.10 -0.43 33.93
N VAL A 327 -10.99 -0.38 34.66
CA VAL A 327 -10.90 0.35 35.94
C VAL A 327 -11.17 1.85 35.75
N ALA A 328 -10.79 2.43 34.61
CA ALA A 328 -11.07 3.83 34.28
C ALA A 328 -12.49 4.08 33.72
N GLY A 329 -13.35 3.07 33.66
CA GLY A 329 -14.73 3.23 33.16
C GLY A 329 -14.85 3.40 31.63
N ALA A 330 -13.81 3.07 30.85
CA ALA A 330 -13.81 3.28 29.39
C ALA A 330 -14.80 2.38 28.61
N PHE A 331 -15.34 1.33 29.24
CA PHE A 331 -16.31 0.38 28.66
C PHE A 331 -17.77 0.71 29.01
N GLY A 332 -18.10 1.99 29.21
CA GLY A 332 -19.47 2.49 29.38
C GLY A 332 -19.92 3.34 28.19
N VAL A 333 -21.17 3.16 27.76
CA VAL A 333 -21.83 4.01 26.76
C VAL A 333 -23.29 4.22 27.11
N THR A 334 -23.76 5.45 26.97
CA THR A 334 -25.18 5.80 27.09
C THR A 334 -25.66 6.29 25.73
N LEU A 335 -26.76 5.71 25.22
CA LEU A 335 -27.36 6.05 23.94
C LEU A 335 -28.78 6.55 24.16
N SER A 336 -29.07 7.77 23.71
CA SER A 336 -30.42 8.34 23.69
C SER A 336 -31.26 7.77 22.55
N THR A 337 -32.60 7.87 22.65
CA THR A 337 -33.51 7.50 21.55
C THR A 337 -33.14 8.17 20.22
N LYS A 338 -32.68 9.43 20.28
CA LYS A 338 -32.25 10.22 19.11
C LYS A 338 -30.97 9.67 18.48
N GLU A 339 -30.01 9.23 19.28
CA GLU A 339 -28.77 8.62 18.77
C GLU A 339 -29.05 7.24 18.19
N ILE A 340 -29.87 6.43 18.86
CA ILE A 340 -30.27 5.11 18.37
C ILE A 340 -30.96 5.25 17.00
N SER A 341 -31.97 6.11 16.89
CA SER A 341 -32.68 6.36 15.63
C SER A 341 -31.77 6.90 14.52
N LYS A 342 -30.85 7.83 14.81
CA LYS A 342 -29.88 8.34 13.84
C LYS A 342 -28.98 7.23 13.27
N HIS A 343 -28.51 6.30 14.10
CA HIS A 343 -27.67 5.19 13.65
C HIS A 343 -28.44 4.15 12.83
N PHE A 344 -29.74 3.97 13.10
CA PHE A 344 -30.60 3.11 12.30
C PHE A 344 -30.99 3.75 10.95
N ILE A 345 -31.30 5.06 10.92
CA ILE A 345 -31.64 5.81 9.68
C ILE A 345 -30.47 5.80 8.68
N GLN A 346 -29.23 5.74 9.14
CA GLN A 346 -28.03 5.74 8.29
C GLN A 346 -27.64 4.34 7.75
N ASN A 347 -28.26 3.25 8.19
CA ASN A 347 -27.95 1.87 7.76
C ASN A 347 -29.20 1.13 7.27
N SER A 348 -29.42 1.11 5.95
CA SER A 348 -30.65 0.64 5.30
C SER A 348 -30.94 -0.87 5.36
N GLN A 349 -30.01 -1.71 5.82
CA GLN A 349 -30.19 -3.18 5.81
C GLN A 349 -31.03 -3.75 6.97
N GLY A 350 -31.29 -2.98 8.04
CA GLY A 350 -32.05 -3.46 9.22
C GLY A 350 -33.42 -2.83 9.41
N LEU A 351 -33.79 -1.86 8.58
CA LEU A 351 -34.86 -0.90 8.87
C LEU A 351 -36.26 -1.56 8.93
N GLY A 352 -36.58 -2.45 8.00
CA GLY A 352 -37.94 -2.98 7.84
C GLY A 352 -38.44 -3.82 9.03
N ASN A 353 -37.62 -4.78 9.48
CA ASN A 353 -38.01 -5.69 10.57
C ASN A 353 -37.80 -5.08 11.96
N VAL A 354 -36.80 -4.21 12.14
CA VAL A 354 -36.47 -3.63 13.44
C VAL A 354 -37.31 -2.39 13.73
N LEU A 355 -37.64 -1.55 12.74
CA LEU A 355 -38.58 -0.43 12.97
C LEU A 355 -39.99 -0.94 13.30
N SER A 356 -40.45 -2.03 12.68
CA SER A 356 -41.74 -2.63 13.04
C SER A 356 -41.79 -3.08 14.51
N GLN A 357 -40.69 -3.64 15.03
CA GLN A 357 -40.63 -4.17 16.41
C GLN A 357 -40.26 -3.10 17.46
N ILE A 358 -39.45 -2.11 17.08
CA ILE A 358 -39.18 -0.92 17.92
C ILE A 358 -40.40 -0.01 17.93
N ALA A 359 -41.15 0.11 16.83
CA ALA A 359 -42.42 0.84 16.78
C ALA A 359 -43.44 0.24 17.76
N GLU A 360 -43.50 -1.09 17.93
CA GLU A 360 -44.32 -1.72 18.98
C GLU A 360 -43.93 -1.28 20.41
N ILE A 361 -42.65 -1.01 20.67
CA ILE A 361 -42.15 -0.43 21.94
C ILE A 361 -42.43 1.09 21.99
N TYR A 362 -42.35 1.77 20.84
CA TYR A 362 -42.62 3.20 20.64
C TYR A 362 -44.10 3.57 20.82
N ILE A 363 -45.02 2.61 20.67
CA ILE A 363 -46.46 2.76 20.94
C ILE A 363 -46.73 3.12 22.43
N LEU A 364 -45.74 2.95 23.32
CA LEU A 364 -45.78 3.40 24.72
C LEU A 364 -45.13 4.80 24.93
N SER A 365 -45.26 5.71 23.96
CA SER A 365 -45.30 7.19 24.13
C SER A 365 -44.31 7.91 25.08
N GLN A 366 -43.12 7.38 25.38
CA GLN A 366 -42.08 8.08 26.18
C GLN A 366 -40.67 7.86 25.60
N PRO A 367 -39.81 8.91 25.54
CA PRO A 367 -38.40 8.75 25.19
C PRO A 367 -37.66 7.87 26.22
N PHE A 368 -36.70 7.08 25.73
CA PHE A 368 -35.89 6.18 26.57
C PHE A 368 -34.39 6.26 26.25
N MET A 369 -33.56 5.94 27.23
CA MET A 369 -32.10 5.85 27.12
C MET A 369 -31.65 4.40 27.31
N LEU A 370 -30.61 4.00 26.61
CA LEU A 370 -29.92 2.73 26.81
C LEU A 370 -28.55 2.99 27.41
N GLN A 371 -28.33 2.48 28.61
CA GLN A 371 -27.02 2.49 29.26
C GLN A 371 -26.42 1.09 29.15
N ILE A 372 -25.22 1.00 28.57
CA ILE A 372 -24.48 -0.25 28.41
C ILE A 372 -23.15 -0.10 29.13
N MET A 373 -22.86 -0.99 30.06
CA MET A 373 -21.63 -0.94 30.86
C MET A 373 -21.03 -2.33 31.01
N ALA A 374 -19.71 -2.46 30.86
CA ALA A 374 -19.03 -3.70 31.21
C ALA A 374 -19.20 -4.01 32.70
N THR A 375 -19.49 -5.27 33.04
CA THR A 375 -19.68 -5.73 34.43
C THR A 375 -18.38 -6.25 35.04
N GLU A 376 -17.46 -6.73 34.21
CA GLU A 376 -16.12 -7.17 34.58
C GLU A 376 -15.10 -6.87 33.45
N PRO A 377 -13.78 -6.91 33.72
CA PRO A 377 -12.77 -6.63 32.71
C PRO A 377 -12.91 -7.54 31.48
N PRO A 378 -12.92 -6.99 30.24
CA PRO A 378 -13.03 -7.80 29.04
C PRO A 378 -11.94 -8.87 28.93
N THR A 379 -12.34 -10.09 28.58
CA THR A 379 -11.46 -11.23 28.50
C THR A 379 -10.83 -11.32 27.11
N VAL A 380 -9.50 -11.17 27.07
CA VAL A 380 -8.68 -11.33 25.86
C VAL A 380 -8.35 -12.79 25.66
N ASN A 381 -8.66 -13.32 24.48
CA ASN A 381 -8.41 -14.70 24.08
C ASN A 381 -7.61 -14.74 22.78
N LEU A 382 -6.33 -15.11 22.86
CA LEU A 382 -5.45 -15.33 21.71
C LEU A 382 -5.37 -16.82 21.39
N GLN A 383 -5.90 -17.24 20.24
CA GLN A 383 -5.73 -18.58 19.70
C GLN A 383 -5.04 -18.49 18.32
N PRO A 384 -4.36 -19.55 17.86
CA PRO A 384 -3.75 -19.56 16.53
C PRO A 384 -4.77 -19.17 15.45
N GLY A 385 -4.49 -18.08 14.73
CA GLY A 385 -5.38 -17.54 13.68
C GLY A 385 -6.69 -16.91 14.18
N ASN A 386 -6.90 -16.77 15.49
CA ASN A 386 -8.14 -16.25 16.05
C ASN A 386 -7.87 -15.39 17.30
N PHE A 387 -8.12 -14.09 17.19
CA PHE A 387 -8.11 -13.16 18.32
C PHE A 387 -9.56 -12.79 18.65
N THR A 388 -10.01 -13.14 19.85
CA THR A 388 -11.33 -12.75 20.37
C THR A 388 -11.22 -11.91 21.64
N LEU A 389 -12.20 -11.03 21.81
CA LEU A 389 -12.42 -10.22 22.99
C LEU A 389 -13.85 -10.47 23.45
N ASP A 390 -14.00 -11.09 24.62
CA ASP A 390 -15.29 -11.35 25.25
C ASP A 390 -15.57 -10.23 26.26
N ILE A 391 -16.70 -9.55 26.10
CA ILE A 391 -17.07 -8.36 26.88
C ILE A 391 -18.35 -8.70 27.67
N PRO A 392 -18.23 -9.08 28.94
CA PRO A 392 -19.35 -9.19 29.85
C PRO A 392 -19.86 -7.78 30.20
N ALA A 393 -21.15 -7.54 29.99
CA ALA A 393 -21.75 -6.23 30.14
C ALA A 393 -23.21 -6.33 30.58
N SER A 394 -23.73 -5.24 31.12
CA SER A 394 -25.14 -5.06 31.44
C SER A 394 -25.71 -3.97 30.56
N ILE A 395 -26.96 -4.14 30.14
CA ILE A 395 -27.75 -3.12 29.47
C ILE A 395 -28.97 -2.76 30.31
N MET A 396 -29.14 -1.47 30.54
CA MET A 396 -30.28 -0.91 31.26
C MET A 396 -31.03 0.04 30.33
N MET A 397 -32.32 -0.21 30.17
CA MET A 397 -33.24 0.69 29.48
C MET A 397 -33.92 1.59 30.50
N LEU A 398 -33.69 2.88 30.39
CA LEU A 398 -34.18 3.90 31.30
C LEU A 398 -35.21 4.76 30.59
N THR A 399 -36.27 5.19 31.28
CA THR A 399 -37.20 6.23 30.78
C THR A 399 -37.34 7.33 31.81
N GLN A 400 -37.61 8.54 31.32
CA GLN A 400 -37.85 9.70 32.16
C GLN A 400 -39.14 10.38 31.70
N PRO A 401 -40.27 10.10 32.37
CA PRO A 401 -41.51 10.84 32.18
C PRO A 401 -41.35 12.30 32.58
N GLU A 402 -42.08 13.22 31.93
CA GLU A 402 -42.11 14.63 32.32
C GLU A 402 -42.47 14.76 33.82
N ASN A 403 -41.61 15.44 34.58
CA ASN A 403 -41.69 15.64 36.05
C ASN A 403 -41.50 14.38 36.95
N SER A 404 -40.83 13.33 36.48
CA SER A 404 -40.48 12.16 37.32
C SER A 404 -38.98 11.87 37.34
N THR A 405 -38.54 11.08 38.32
CA THR A 405 -37.16 10.54 38.39
C THR A 405 -36.99 9.44 37.35
N VAL A 406 -35.74 9.22 36.92
CA VAL A 406 -35.40 8.18 35.94
C VAL A 406 -35.82 6.81 36.47
N GLN A 407 -36.62 6.07 35.70
CA GLN A 407 -37.08 4.72 36.04
C GLN A 407 -36.49 3.69 35.09
N SER A 408 -36.07 2.53 35.63
CA SER A 408 -35.60 1.39 34.84
C SER A 408 -36.78 0.59 34.31
N ILE A 409 -36.84 0.47 32.99
CA ILE A 409 -37.84 -0.36 32.27
C ILE A 409 -37.40 -1.83 32.32
N VAL A 410 -36.14 -2.08 31.97
CA VAL A 410 -35.57 -3.42 31.91
C VAL A 410 -34.05 -3.37 32.10
N SER A 411 -33.50 -4.32 32.84
CA SER A 411 -32.07 -4.53 33.03
C SER A 411 -31.70 -5.95 32.67
N MET A 412 -30.65 -6.13 31.87
CA MET A 412 -30.22 -7.42 31.35
C MET A 412 -28.71 -7.53 31.30
N ASP A 413 -28.18 -8.65 31.79
CA ASP A 413 -26.76 -8.97 31.62
C ASP A 413 -26.54 -9.78 30.34
N PHE A 414 -25.46 -9.48 29.63
CA PHE A 414 -25.09 -10.14 28.40
C PHE A 414 -23.58 -10.32 28.28
N VAL A 415 -23.17 -11.25 27.42
CA VAL A 415 -21.76 -11.40 27.02
C VAL A 415 -21.67 -11.20 25.52
N ALA A 416 -20.94 -10.15 25.10
CA ALA A 416 -20.64 -9.88 23.70
C ALA A 416 -19.26 -10.46 23.35
N SER A 417 -19.26 -11.54 22.57
CA SER A 417 -18.03 -12.12 22.03
C SER A 417 -17.71 -11.47 20.68
N THR A 418 -16.56 -10.83 20.59
CA THR A 418 -16.10 -10.13 19.38
C THR A 418 -14.82 -10.73 18.83
N SER A 419 -14.66 -10.74 17.50
CA SER A 419 -13.37 -10.99 16.87
C SER A 419 -12.61 -9.68 16.67
N VAL A 420 -11.31 -9.72 16.92
CA VAL A 420 -10.41 -8.59 16.72
C VAL A 420 -9.63 -8.80 15.42
N GLY A 421 -9.87 -7.92 14.45
CA GLY A 421 -9.02 -7.74 13.28
C GLY A 421 -7.86 -6.82 13.63
N LEU A 422 -6.67 -7.14 13.15
CA LEU A 422 -5.46 -6.35 13.33
C LEU A 422 -4.88 -5.98 11.96
N ALA A 423 -4.43 -4.75 11.82
CA ALA A 423 -3.73 -4.26 10.64
C ALA A 423 -2.64 -3.27 11.04
N ILE A 424 -1.55 -3.21 10.26
CA ILE A 424 -0.56 -2.14 10.41
C ILE A 424 -0.79 -1.14 9.28
N LEU A 425 -1.04 0.12 9.65
CA LEU A 425 -1.17 1.23 8.71
C LEU A 425 -0.13 2.29 9.05
N GLY A 426 0.85 2.50 8.17
CA GLY A 426 1.99 3.38 8.42
C GLY A 426 2.79 2.90 9.63
N GLN A 427 2.72 3.65 10.73
CA GLN A 427 3.43 3.38 11.99
C GLN A 427 2.47 2.99 13.12
N ARG A 428 1.21 2.65 12.80
CA ARG A 428 0.19 2.33 13.82
C ARG A 428 -0.38 0.94 13.64
N LEU A 429 -0.53 0.22 14.74
CA LEU A 429 -1.33 -0.98 14.85
C LEU A 429 -2.79 -0.59 15.03
N ILE A 430 -3.60 -0.82 14.00
CA ILE A 430 -5.03 -0.58 14.00
C ILE A 430 -5.75 -1.87 14.41
N CYS A 431 -6.75 -1.71 15.28
CA CYS A 431 -7.63 -2.78 15.71
C CYS A 431 -9.05 -2.55 15.15
N SER A 432 -9.79 -3.62 14.87
CA SER A 432 -11.21 -3.55 14.54
C SER A 432 -11.96 -4.70 15.19
N LEU A 433 -13.07 -4.43 15.85
CA LEU A 433 -13.95 -5.41 16.46
C LEU A 433 -15.11 -5.75 15.52
N SER A 434 -15.47 -7.03 15.47
CA SER A 434 -16.70 -7.52 14.84
C SER A 434 -17.41 -8.46 15.80
N LEU A 435 -18.72 -8.27 16.00
CA LEU A 435 -19.52 -9.17 16.84
C LEU A 435 -19.50 -10.59 16.23
N LYS A 436 -19.11 -11.59 17.01
CA LYS A 436 -19.17 -13.01 16.64
C LYS A 436 -20.41 -13.67 17.24
N ARG A 437 -20.66 -13.41 18.52
CA ARG A 437 -21.76 -14.02 19.26
C ARG A 437 -22.24 -13.08 20.35
N PHE A 438 -23.55 -13.05 20.54
CA PHE A 438 -24.22 -12.37 21.64
C PHE A 438 -25.00 -13.43 22.42
N ARG A 439 -24.99 -13.33 23.76
CA ARG A 439 -25.80 -14.18 24.63
C ARG A 439 -26.39 -13.33 25.73
N LEU A 440 -27.72 -13.34 25.83
CA LEU A 440 -28.45 -12.74 26.95
C LEU A 440 -28.55 -13.71 28.12
N THR A 441 -28.43 -13.18 29.33
CA THR A 441 -28.78 -13.86 30.57
C THR A 441 -30.22 -13.47 30.96
N VAL A 442 -30.97 -14.38 31.58
CA VAL A 442 -32.42 -14.24 31.86
C VAL A 442 -32.72 -12.91 32.58
N PRO A 443 -33.69 -12.10 32.10
CA PRO A 443 -33.97 -10.78 32.67
C PRO A 443 -34.64 -10.85 34.06
N GLU A 444 -34.29 -9.91 34.93
CA GLU A 444 -35.21 -9.42 35.97
C GLU A 444 -36.10 -8.35 35.32
N SER A 445 -37.40 -8.63 35.19
CA SER A 445 -38.38 -7.69 34.65
C SER A 445 -39.38 -7.30 35.72
N ASN A 446 -39.57 -6.00 35.94
CA ASN A 446 -40.64 -5.47 36.80
C ASN A 446 -42.04 -5.56 36.14
N ARG A 447 -42.13 -6.06 34.89
CA ARG A 447 -43.39 -6.33 34.17
C ARG A 447 -43.41 -7.76 33.61
N SER A 448 -44.48 -8.50 33.88
CA SER A 448 -44.54 -9.97 33.76
C SER A 448 -44.64 -10.56 32.33
N ASP A 449 -44.62 -9.78 31.25
CA ASP A 449 -45.03 -10.30 29.91
C ASP A 449 -44.05 -10.08 28.74
N ILE A 450 -42.76 -9.86 28.98
CA ILE A 450 -41.79 -9.64 27.89
C ILE A 450 -41.17 -10.96 27.37
N LYS A 451 -41.55 -11.37 26.15
CA LYS A 451 -40.96 -12.54 25.45
C LYS A 451 -39.49 -12.27 25.04
N ILE A 452 -38.56 -12.95 25.70
CA ILE A 452 -37.09 -12.77 25.65
C ILE A 452 -36.47 -12.86 24.24
N LEU A 453 -36.98 -13.74 23.36
CA LEU A 453 -36.45 -13.93 21.99
C LEU A 453 -36.57 -12.68 21.09
N ARG A 454 -37.43 -11.71 21.44
CA ARG A 454 -37.59 -10.46 20.66
C ARG A 454 -36.55 -9.39 21.00
N PHE A 455 -36.02 -9.40 22.23
CA PHE A 455 -35.04 -8.40 22.68
C PHE A 455 -33.62 -8.70 22.20
N GLU A 456 -33.25 -9.98 22.02
CA GLU A 456 -31.91 -10.37 21.58
C GLU A 456 -31.53 -9.77 20.21
N ASN A 457 -32.46 -9.79 19.26
CA ASN A 457 -32.25 -9.25 17.92
C ASN A 457 -32.13 -7.72 17.90
N ILE A 458 -32.93 -7.04 18.73
CA ILE A 458 -32.90 -5.57 18.86
C ILE A 458 -31.56 -5.15 19.49
N LEU A 459 -31.16 -5.80 20.58
CA LEU A 459 -29.93 -5.50 21.29
C LEU A 459 -28.68 -5.85 20.46
N SER A 460 -28.69 -6.99 19.79
CA SER A 460 -27.64 -7.36 18.82
C SER A 460 -27.51 -6.30 17.71
N SER A 461 -28.63 -5.78 17.21
CA SER A 461 -28.63 -4.71 16.19
C SER A 461 -28.07 -3.39 16.74
N ILE A 462 -28.43 -2.99 17.97
CA ILE A 462 -27.88 -1.80 18.64
C ILE A 462 -26.37 -1.94 18.86
N LEU A 463 -25.90 -3.13 19.25
CA LEU A 463 -24.48 -3.39 19.38
C LEU A 463 -23.76 -3.35 18.02
N HIS A 464 -24.37 -3.91 16.97
CA HIS A 464 -23.77 -3.98 15.63
C HIS A 464 -23.71 -2.63 14.92
N PHE A 465 -24.76 -1.81 15.04
CA PHE A 465 -24.92 -0.56 14.29
C PHE A 465 -24.71 0.70 15.13
N GLY A 466 -24.80 0.62 16.45
CA GLY A 466 -24.55 1.73 17.36
C GLY A 466 -23.18 1.63 18.06
N VAL A 467 -22.99 0.59 18.88
CA VAL A 467 -21.82 0.51 19.79
C VAL A 467 -20.53 0.13 19.08
N LEU A 468 -20.53 -0.89 18.23
CA LEU A 468 -19.32 -1.35 17.54
C LEU A 468 -18.72 -0.32 16.57
N PRO A 469 -19.50 0.45 15.79
CA PRO A 469 -18.95 1.52 14.97
C PRO A 469 -18.24 2.61 15.79
N LEU A 470 -18.80 3.00 16.94
CA LEU A 470 -18.18 3.95 17.86
C LEU A 470 -16.86 3.41 18.44
N ALA A 471 -16.86 2.14 18.87
CA ALA A 471 -15.66 1.46 19.34
C ALA A 471 -14.60 1.34 18.24
N ASN A 472 -15.00 0.96 17.02
CA ASN A 472 -14.09 0.83 15.87
C ASN A 472 -13.52 2.16 15.40
N THR A 473 -14.29 3.26 15.48
CA THR A 473 -13.79 4.60 15.18
C THR A 473 -12.62 4.96 16.11
N LYS A 474 -12.72 4.60 17.39
CA LYS A 474 -11.64 4.80 18.38
C LYS A 474 -10.46 3.87 18.12
N LEU A 475 -10.71 2.58 17.86
CA LEU A 475 -9.65 1.60 17.58
C LEU A 475 -8.92 1.83 16.24
N GLN A 476 -9.57 2.49 15.28
CA GLN A 476 -8.98 2.91 14.00
C GLN A 476 -7.96 4.03 14.12
N GLN A 477 -7.97 4.78 15.22
CA GLN A 477 -6.92 5.78 15.50
C GLN A 477 -5.54 5.12 15.64
N GLY A 478 -5.52 3.84 16.07
CA GLY A 478 -4.36 2.95 16.07
C GLY A 478 -3.30 3.24 17.15
N PHE A 479 -2.59 2.20 17.57
CA PHE A 479 -1.50 2.27 18.55
C PHE A 479 -0.15 2.49 17.84
N PRO A 480 0.65 3.51 18.18
CA PRO A 480 1.94 3.75 17.53
C PRO A 480 2.93 2.61 17.84
N LEU A 481 3.58 2.06 16.81
CA LEU A 481 4.66 1.08 16.95
C LEU A 481 6.00 1.80 17.16
N PRO A 482 6.94 1.24 17.94
CA PRO A 482 8.27 1.83 18.14
C PRO A 482 8.99 2.04 16.80
N ASN A 483 9.41 3.27 16.53
CA ASN A 483 10.04 3.64 15.27
C ASN A 483 11.25 4.57 15.45
N PRO A 484 12.47 4.03 15.58
CA PRO A 484 13.66 4.85 15.53
C PRO A 484 13.79 5.45 14.11
N HIS A 485 13.63 6.77 13.99
CA HIS A 485 13.88 7.55 12.75
C HIS A 485 12.90 7.38 11.57
N LYS A 486 11.59 7.31 11.81
CA LYS A 486 10.56 7.40 10.74
C LYS A 486 10.64 6.28 9.67
N LEU A 487 11.12 5.10 10.02
CA LEU A 487 11.09 3.91 9.15
C LEU A 487 9.62 3.52 8.85
N SER A 488 9.33 3.20 7.59
CA SER A 488 8.01 2.70 7.19
C SER A 488 8.05 1.18 7.08
N PHE A 489 7.17 0.50 7.81
CA PHE A 489 7.07 -0.96 7.73
C PHE A 489 6.28 -1.37 6.49
N VAL A 490 6.98 -1.84 5.46
CA VAL A 490 6.40 -2.38 4.21
C VAL A 490 6.32 -3.90 4.31
N ASN A 491 5.29 -4.52 3.73
CA ASN A 491 5.07 -5.98 3.74
C ASN A 491 4.99 -6.59 5.15
N SER A 492 4.29 -5.88 6.05
CA SER A 492 4.05 -6.34 7.42
C SER A 492 2.98 -7.43 7.48
N ASP A 493 3.24 -8.48 8.25
CA ASP A 493 2.32 -9.58 8.50
C ASP A 493 2.12 -9.78 10.01
N ILE A 494 0.94 -10.24 10.42
CA ILE A 494 0.56 -10.43 11.82
C ILE A 494 0.06 -11.88 12.00
N GLU A 495 0.69 -12.61 12.91
CA GLU A 495 0.34 -14.00 13.20
C GLU A 495 0.13 -14.18 14.72
N VAL A 496 -0.87 -14.97 15.12
CA VAL A 496 -1.04 -15.37 16.54
C VAL A 496 -0.41 -16.76 16.73
N LEU A 497 0.51 -16.88 17.69
CA LEU A 497 1.23 -18.11 17.99
C LEU A 497 0.88 -18.64 19.39
N GLU A 498 0.86 -19.97 19.52
CA GLU A 498 0.65 -20.69 20.78
C GLU A 498 1.81 -21.68 21.03
N LYS A 499 2.43 -21.64 22.21
CA LYS A 499 3.48 -22.59 22.61
C LYS A 499 3.19 -23.15 24.01
N ARG A 500 3.19 -24.48 24.14
CA ARG A 500 3.00 -25.19 25.41
C ARG A 500 4.33 -25.31 26.16
N TYR A 501 4.35 -25.00 27.45
CA TYR A 501 5.52 -25.17 28.32
C TYR A 501 5.29 -26.28 29.33
N SER A 502 6.25 -27.19 29.45
CA SER A 502 6.34 -28.21 30.51
C SER A 502 7.28 -27.68 31.59
N MET A 503 6.77 -27.38 32.79
CA MET A 503 7.61 -26.89 33.89
C MET A 503 8.13 -28.08 34.72
N TYR A 504 9.37 -28.50 34.49
CA TYR A 504 10.06 -29.46 35.38
C TYR A 504 10.68 -28.67 36.54
N ILE A 505 10.15 -28.85 37.76
CA ILE A 505 10.74 -28.30 38.99
C ILE A 505 11.77 -29.31 39.50
N HIS A 506 13.07 -29.02 39.35
CA HIS A 506 14.11 -29.71 40.12
C HIS A 506 14.14 -29.14 41.55
N ARG A 507 13.78 -29.94 42.55
CA ARG A 507 14.03 -29.65 43.97
C ARG A 507 15.31 -30.37 44.42
N ALA A 508 16.28 -29.62 44.93
CA ALA A 508 17.37 -30.16 45.74
C ALA A 508 16.96 -30.24 47.22
N GLY A 509 17.16 -31.42 47.84
CA GLY A 509 17.54 -31.64 49.27
C GLY A 509 16.53 -31.43 50.43
N ARG A 510 16.07 -32.57 51.00
CA ARG A 510 15.75 -32.99 52.42
C ARG A 510 15.38 -31.92 53.51
N ALA A 511 14.48 -32.10 54.50
CA ALA A 511 13.84 -33.25 55.16
C ALA A 511 12.51 -32.87 55.89
N CYS A 512 11.80 -33.91 56.38
CA CYS A 512 10.70 -33.96 57.38
C CYS A 512 9.19 -33.80 56.99
N ALA A 513 8.53 -34.97 56.98
CA ALA A 513 7.24 -35.37 57.58
C ALA A 513 5.87 -34.79 57.16
N LEU A 514 4.98 -35.76 56.86
CA LEU A 514 3.50 -35.79 56.85
C LEU A 514 2.73 -35.19 55.64
N SER A 515 1.87 -36.03 55.06
CA SER A 515 0.97 -35.81 53.91
C SER A 515 -0.41 -35.27 54.36
N PRO A 516 -1.38 -34.85 53.49
CA PRO A 516 -1.60 -35.30 52.10
C PRO A 516 -2.01 -34.24 51.03
N ARG A 517 -1.96 -34.71 49.77
CA ARG A 517 -2.53 -34.19 48.49
C ARG A 517 -1.84 -32.99 47.81
N ARG A 518 -0.83 -33.31 46.99
CA ARG A 518 -0.32 -32.42 45.92
C ARG A 518 -1.14 -32.60 44.64
N ARG A 519 -1.69 -31.49 44.12
CA ARG A 519 -2.25 -31.37 42.76
C ARG A 519 -1.12 -31.53 41.72
N ALA A 520 -1.45 -32.18 40.61
CA ALA A 520 -0.59 -32.30 39.42
C ALA A 520 -0.09 -30.93 38.91
N PRO A 521 1.09 -30.86 38.25
CA PRO A 521 1.59 -29.61 37.69
C PRO A 521 0.61 -29.03 36.65
N ARG A 522 0.22 -27.76 36.82
CA ARG A 522 -0.58 -27.02 35.82
C ARG A 522 0.31 -26.74 34.61
N ASN A 523 0.03 -27.39 33.47
CA ASN A 523 0.54 -26.95 32.17
C ASN A 523 0.11 -25.49 31.94
N ARG A 524 1.08 -24.59 31.75
CA ARG A 524 0.81 -23.20 31.35
C ARG A 524 1.13 -23.07 29.87
N THR A 525 0.19 -22.54 29.10
CA THR A 525 0.36 -22.26 27.67
C THR A 525 0.64 -20.77 27.50
N ALA A 526 1.68 -20.40 26.75
CA ALA A 526 1.92 -19.00 26.40
C ALA A 526 1.39 -18.73 24.99
N ARG A 527 0.69 -17.60 24.83
CA ARG A 527 0.15 -17.12 23.56
C ARG A 527 0.70 -15.73 23.29
N GLN A 528 1.05 -15.47 22.03
CA GLN A 528 1.68 -14.21 21.60
C GLN A 528 1.19 -13.81 20.20
N LEU A 529 1.13 -12.52 19.95
CA LEU A 529 1.05 -11.93 18.62
C LEU A 529 2.46 -11.72 18.09
N LEU A 530 2.70 -12.13 16.84
CA LEU A 530 3.97 -11.99 16.15
C LEU A 530 3.77 -11.11 14.92
N PHE A 531 4.41 -9.95 14.96
CA PHE A 531 4.57 -9.04 13.84
C PHE A 531 5.84 -9.38 13.08
N ARG A 532 5.76 -9.38 11.76
CA ARG A 532 6.91 -9.64 10.89
C ARG A 532 7.01 -8.54 9.87
N VAL A 533 8.21 -7.98 9.72
CA VAL A 533 8.53 -7.00 8.68
C VAL A 533 9.39 -7.71 7.65
N ARG A 534 8.87 -7.86 6.43
CA ARG A 534 9.63 -8.42 5.31
C ARG A 534 10.29 -7.28 4.54
N ARG A 535 11.37 -7.57 3.82
CA ARG A 535 11.94 -6.65 2.83
C ARG A 535 10.78 -6.13 1.96
N PRO A 536 10.74 -4.84 1.55
CA PRO A 536 10.11 -4.51 0.27
C PRO A 536 10.61 -5.56 -0.70
N ALA A 537 9.74 -6.19 -1.49
CA ALA A 537 10.24 -7.14 -2.48
C ALA A 537 11.29 -6.35 -3.26
N ALA A 538 12.58 -6.71 -3.12
CA ALA A 538 13.53 -6.27 -4.09
C ALA A 538 12.92 -6.76 -5.38
N ALA A 539 12.59 -5.82 -6.25
CA ALA A 539 12.58 -6.14 -7.65
C ALA A 539 13.84 -6.97 -7.83
N THR A 540 13.68 -8.25 -8.19
CA THR A 540 14.77 -8.97 -8.81
C THR A 540 14.96 -8.25 -10.12
N VAL A 541 15.57 -7.06 -10.05
CA VAL A 541 16.24 -6.44 -11.16
C VAL A 541 17.34 -7.46 -11.39
N VAL A 542 17.10 -8.37 -12.33
CA VAL A 542 18.19 -8.88 -13.14
C VAL A 542 19.01 -7.64 -13.44
N ALA A 543 20.24 -7.58 -12.93
CA ALA A 543 21.16 -6.48 -13.14
C ALA A 543 21.43 -6.36 -14.65
N ALA A 544 20.46 -5.81 -15.38
CA ALA A 544 20.67 -5.21 -16.66
C ALA A 544 21.52 -3.98 -16.34
N MET A 545 22.75 -3.97 -16.83
CA MET A 545 23.61 -2.80 -16.83
C MET A 545 22.73 -1.55 -17.06
N SER A 546 22.81 -0.58 -16.15
CA SER A 546 22.02 0.65 -16.21
C SER A 546 22.37 1.41 -17.48
N ARG A 547 21.65 1.12 -18.58
CA ARG A 547 21.78 1.81 -19.86
C ARG A 547 21.39 3.27 -19.69
N THR A 548 22.20 4.16 -20.25
CA THR A 548 21.89 5.58 -20.28
C THR A 548 20.67 5.83 -21.17
N TYR A 549 20.04 7.00 -21.05
CA TYR A 549 18.93 7.37 -21.93
C TYR A 549 19.31 7.31 -23.41
N ASN A 550 20.55 7.68 -23.76
CA ASN A 550 21.04 7.62 -25.14
C ASN A 550 21.19 6.17 -25.64
N ASP A 551 21.57 5.23 -24.77
CA ASP A 551 21.64 3.82 -25.12
C ASP A 551 20.25 3.24 -25.35
N GLU A 552 19.26 3.66 -24.54
CA GLU A 552 17.88 3.23 -24.70
C GLU A 552 17.25 3.73 -26.01
N LEU A 553 17.59 4.95 -26.45
CA LEU A 553 17.11 5.51 -27.72
C LEU A 553 17.52 4.68 -28.94
N GLN A 554 18.63 3.93 -28.90
CA GLN A 554 19.09 3.12 -30.03
C GLN A 554 18.11 1.98 -30.38
N PHE A 555 17.26 1.58 -29.44
CA PHE A 555 16.24 0.55 -29.63
C PHE A 555 14.88 1.10 -30.07
N LEU A 556 14.73 2.42 -30.13
CA LEU A 556 13.48 3.09 -30.50
C LEU A 556 13.58 3.63 -31.93
N GLU A 557 12.60 3.32 -32.76
CA GLU A 557 12.58 3.75 -34.17
C GLU A 557 11.18 4.25 -34.55
N LYS A 558 11.09 5.47 -35.06
CA LYS A 558 9.81 6.02 -35.55
C LYS A 558 9.47 5.37 -36.88
N ILE A 559 8.36 4.62 -36.94
CA ILE A 559 7.90 3.95 -38.17
C ILE A 559 7.16 4.95 -39.05
N ASN A 560 6.25 5.72 -38.46
CA ASN A 560 5.47 6.74 -39.15
C ASN A 560 5.09 7.86 -38.16
N LYS A 561 4.27 8.82 -38.59
CA LYS A 561 3.88 9.98 -37.79
C LYS A 561 3.31 9.61 -36.41
N ASN A 562 2.57 8.51 -36.33
CA ASN A 562 1.79 8.14 -35.14
C ASN A 562 2.29 6.85 -34.47
N CYS A 563 3.38 6.23 -34.93
CA CYS A 563 3.80 4.90 -34.50
C CYS A 563 5.31 4.76 -34.34
N TRP A 564 5.72 4.17 -33.22
CA TRP A 564 7.09 3.88 -32.87
C TRP A 564 7.29 2.38 -32.63
N ARG A 565 8.44 1.85 -33.09
CA ARG A 565 8.92 0.49 -32.86
C ARG A 565 9.86 0.45 -31.66
N ILE A 566 9.71 -0.58 -30.84
CA ILE A 566 10.66 -1.00 -29.81
C ILE A 566 11.34 -2.29 -30.32
N LYS A 567 12.61 -2.15 -30.71
CA LYS A 567 13.43 -3.25 -31.26
C LYS A 567 13.71 -4.31 -30.21
N LYS A 568 13.87 -5.56 -30.66
CA LYS A 568 14.33 -6.67 -29.81
C LYS A 568 15.67 -6.30 -29.14
N GLY A 569 15.83 -6.67 -27.87
CA GLY A 569 16.98 -6.29 -27.05
C GLY A 569 16.78 -5.02 -26.22
N PHE A 570 15.66 -4.31 -26.40
CA PHE A 570 15.29 -3.20 -25.50
C PHE A 570 15.08 -3.66 -24.05
N VAL A 571 14.64 -4.90 -23.86
CA VAL A 571 14.75 -5.63 -22.58
C VAL A 571 15.23 -7.05 -22.88
N PRO A 572 15.77 -7.78 -21.89
CA PRO A 572 16.16 -9.17 -22.08
C PRO A 572 15.00 -10.05 -22.55
N ASN A 573 15.28 -11.10 -23.31
CA ASN A 573 14.33 -12.17 -23.67
C ASN A 573 13.13 -11.75 -24.53
N MET A 574 13.16 -10.60 -25.21
CA MET A 574 12.09 -10.21 -26.14
C MET A 574 11.89 -11.26 -27.26
N GLN A 575 10.71 -11.89 -27.28
CA GLN A 575 10.29 -12.87 -28.28
C GLN A 575 9.79 -12.18 -29.56
N VAL A 576 9.14 -11.03 -29.40
CA VAL A 576 8.62 -10.19 -30.48
C VAL A 576 9.07 -8.74 -30.30
N GLU A 577 8.82 -7.89 -31.29
CA GLU A 577 9.02 -6.44 -31.16
C GLU A 577 7.86 -5.81 -30.38
N GLY A 578 8.12 -4.64 -29.78
CA GLY A 578 7.07 -3.77 -29.25
C GLY A 578 6.68 -2.69 -30.26
N VAL A 579 5.47 -2.19 -30.17
CA VAL A 579 5.00 -0.98 -30.87
C VAL A 579 4.25 -0.10 -29.90
N PHE A 580 4.34 1.22 -30.06
CA PHE A 580 3.42 2.13 -29.39
C PHE A 580 2.97 3.26 -30.31
N TYR A 581 1.69 3.66 -30.16
CA TYR A 581 1.07 4.71 -30.95
C TYR A 581 1.04 6.01 -30.17
N VAL A 582 1.56 7.10 -30.72
CA VAL A 582 1.56 8.45 -30.11
C VAL A 582 1.62 9.53 -31.18
N ASN A 583 0.99 10.68 -30.94
CA ASN A 583 1.26 11.91 -31.68
C ASN A 583 2.39 12.72 -31.02
N ASP A 584 2.75 13.88 -31.60
CA ASP A 584 3.86 14.73 -31.10
C ASP A 584 3.67 15.23 -29.65
N ALA A 585 2.41 15.36 -29.18
CA ALA A 585 2.12 15.77 -27.81
C ALA A 585 2.34 14.62 -26.82
N LEU A 586 1.79 13.44 -27.14
CA LEU A 586 1.89 12.24 -26.31
C LEU A 586 3.30 11.62 -26.32
N GLU A 587 4.03 11.79 -27.41
CA GLU A 587 5.42 11.36 -27.56
C GLU A 587 6.29 11.96 -26.44
N LYS A 588 6.15 13.26 -26.17
CA LYS A 588 6.92 13.95 -25.12
C LYS A 588 6.75 13.29 -23.75
N LEU A 589 5.53 12.92 -23.38
CA LEU A 589 5.23 12.29 -22.10
C LEU A 589 5.91 10.92 -21.96
N MET A 590 5.86 10.10 -23.02
CA MET A 590 6.47 8.77 -23.03
C MET A 590 7.99 8.83 -22.93
N PHE A 591 8.62 9.74 -23.68
CA PHE A 591 10.08 9.89 -23.69
C PHE A 591 10.60 10.58 -22.41
N GLU A 592 9.82 11.46 -21.79
CA GLU A 592 10.13 12.05 -20.48
C GLU A 592 10.08 11.00 -19.37
N GLU A 593 9.07 10.12 -19.39
CA GLU A 593 8.98 9.00 -18.44
C GLU A 593 10.21 8.08 -18.53
N LEU A 594 10.63 7.71 -19.75
CA LEU A 594 11.84 6.92 -19.95
C LEU A 594 13.11 7.65 -19.51
N ARG A 595 13.24 8.95 -19.84
CA ARG A 595 14.39 9.77 -19.45
C ARG A 595 14.54 9.87 -17.94
N ASN A 596 13.43 10.05 -17.23
CA ASN A 596 13.41 10.14 -15.77
C ASN A 596 13.86 8.82 -15.13
N ALA A 597 13.50 7.67 -15.70
CA ALA A 597 13.96 6.38 -15.20
C ALA A 597 15.47 6.14 -15.41
N CYS A 598 16.08 6.72 -16.44
CA CYS A 598 17.51 6.60 -16.73
C CYS A 598 18.41 7.53 -15.90
N ARG A 599 17.86 8.49 -15.13
CA ARG A 599 18.65 9.53 -14.43
C ARG A 599 19.29 9.09 -13.10
N GLY A 600 19.13 7.84 -12.68
CA GLY A 600 19.70 7.30 -11.43
C GLY A 600 18.92 7.76 -10.19
N GLY A 601 18.78 6.88 -9.20
CA GLY A 601 18.04 7.15 -7.95
C GLY A 601 16.58 6.67 -7.98
N GLY A 602 16.34 5.42 -8.39
CA GLY A 602 15.00 4.81 -8.47
C GLY A 602 14.21 4.87 -7.16
N VAL A 603 13.53 5.99 -6.92
CA VAL A 603 12.55 6.15 -5.85
C VAL A 603 11.27 5.44 -6.28
N GLY A 604 10.74 4.58 -5.42
CA GLY A 604 9.65 3.63 -5.68
C GLY A 604 8.55 4.13 -6.63
N GLY A 605 8.45 3.48 -7.79
CA GLY A 605 7.44 3.67 -8.82
C GLY A 605 7.38 2.46 -9.77
N PHE A 606 6.38 2.39 -10.64
CA PHE A 606 6.32 1.38 -11.70
C PHE A 606 7.42 1.62 -12.74
N LEU A 607 7.84 0.57 -13.45
CA LEU A 607 8.71 0.70 -14.62
C LEU A 607 8.03 1.57 -15.69
N PRO A 608 8.76 2.41 -16.45
CA PRO A 608 8.21 3.19 -17.55
C PRO A 608 7.38 2.34 -18.51
N ALA A 609 6.32 2.92 -19.07
CA ALA A 609 5.40 2.22 -19.95
C ALA A 609 6.12 1.54 -21.13
N MET A 610 7.12 2.22 -21.74
CA MET A 610 7.93 1.63 -22.81
C MET A 610 8.65 0.33 -22.37
N LYS A 611 9.20 0.31 -21.15
CA LYS A 611 9.87 -0.88 -20.60
C LYS A 611 8.89 -2.00 -20.33
N GLN A 612 7.68 -1.68 -19.89
CA GLN A 612 6.62 -2.64 -19.68
C GLN A 612 6.14 -3.27 -21.00
N ILE A 613 5.97 -2.48 -22.06
CA ILE A 613 5.67 -2.99 -23.41
C ILE A 613 6.75 -3.99 -23.85
N GLY A 614 8.02 -3.66 -23.64
CA GLY A 614 9.15 -4.55 -23.90
C GLY A 614 9.11 -5.83 -23.05
N ASN A 615 8.79 -5.73 -21.75
CA ASN A 615 8.71 -6.89 -20.88
C ASN A 615 7.56 -7.83 -21.27
N VAL A 616 6.43 -7.28 -21.73
CA VAL A 616 5.32 -8.06 -22.29
C VAL A 616 5.74 -8.75 -23.58
N ALA A 617 6.53 -8.08 -24.43
CA ALA A 617 7.11 -8.68 -25.63
C ALA A 617 8.08 -9.84 -25.36
N ALA A 618 8.51 -10.03 -24.10
CA ALA A 618 9.34 -11.15 -23.66
C ALA A 618 8.54 -12.36 -23.13
N LEU A 619 7.20 -12.27 -23.05
CA LEU A 619 6.39 -13.38 -22.53
C LEU A 619 6.34 -14.57 -23.50
N PRO A 620 6.37 -15.82 -22.99
CA PRO A 620 6.29 -17.01 -23.84
C PRO A 620 4.98 -17.10 -24.63
N GLY A 621 5.08 -17.50 -25.90
CA GLY A 621 3.94 -17.69 -26.80
C GLY A 621 3.20 -16.41 -27.21
N ILE A 622 3.78 -15.22 -26.98
CA ILE A 622 3.24 -13.96 -27.52
C ILE A 622 3.35 -13.96 -29.06
N VAL A 623 2.31 -13.46 -29.71
CA VAL A 623 2.16 -13.47 -31.16
C VAL A 623 2.30 -12.06 -31.73
N HIS A 624 3.03 -11.96 -32.85
CA HIS A 624 3.24 -10.75 -33.64
C HIS A 624 3.97 -9.61 -32.91
N ARG A 625 3.30 -8.89 -31.98
CA ARG A 625 3.84 -7.69 -31.30
C ARG A 625 3.18 -7.48 -29.93
N SER A 626 3.91 -6.80 -29.03
CA SER A 626 3.31 -6.13 -27.85
C SER A 626 2.96 -4.69 -28.19
N ILE A 627 1.71 -4.28 -27.99
CA ILE A 627 1.20 -3.01 -28.54
C ILE A 627 0.74 -2.07 -27.41
N GLY A 628 1.32 -0.87 -27.35
CA GLY A 628 0.86 0.24 -26.50
C GLY A 628 0.02 1.24 -27.29
N LEU A 629 -1.20 1.50 -26.83
CA LEU A 629 -2.11 2.48 -27.43
C LEU A 629 -1.80 3.90 -26.93
N PRO A 630 -2.40 4.97 -27.51
CA PRO A 630 -1.98 6.34 -27.21
C PRO A 630 -2.21 6.79 -25.76
N ASP A 631 -3.14 6.16 -25.06
CA ASP A 631 -3.40 6.33 -23.64
C ASP A 631 -2.43 5.55 -22.73
N VAL A 632 -1.42 4.88 -23.30
CA VAL A 632 -0.52 3.97 -22.56
C VAL A 632 0.26 4.66 -21.43
N HIS A 633 0.28 4.06 -20.25
CA HIS A 633 1.02 4.56 -19.09
C HIS A 633 1.36 3.41 -18.12
N SER A 634 2.31 3.66 -17.23
CA SER A 634 2.83 2.64 -16.31
C SER A 634 1.73 1.97 -15.48
N GLY A 635 1.75 0.63 -15.43
CA GLY A 635 0.77 -0.21 -14.73
C GLY A 635 1.42 -1.38 -13.98
N TYR A 636 0.61 -2.31 -13.47
CA TYR A 636 1.12 -3.53 -12.81
C TYR A 636 1.53 -4.60 -13.82
N GLY A 637 2.82 -4.83 -14.03
CA GLY A 637 3.36 -5.78 -15.02
C GLY A 637 3.19 -5.28 -16.45
N PHE A 638 1.97 -5.41 -16.99
CA PHE A 638 1.58 -4.75 -18.24
C PHE A 638 1.31 -3.27 -17.97
N ALA A 639 1.69 -2.42 -18.93
CA ALA A 639 1.22 -1.04 -18.95
C ALA A 639 -0.31 -0.99 -19.12
N ILE A 640 -0.96 0.03 -18.57
CA ILE A 640 -2.36 0.32 -18.91
C ILE A 640 -2.34 0.95 -20.30
N GLY A 641 -3.23 0.55 -21.21
CA GLY A 641 -3.15 0.87 -22.64
C GLY A 641 -2.39 -0.18 -23.46
N ASN A 642 -1.95 -1.28 -22.85
CA ASN A 642 -1.18 -2.33 -23.53
C ASN A 642 -2.08 -3.53 -23.88
N MET A 643 -1.94 -4.02 -25.12
CA MET A 643 -2.55 -5.24 -25.60
C MET A 643 -1.47 -6.22 -26.10
N ALA A 644 -1.71 -7.51 -25.83
CA ALA A 644 -0.89 -8.61 -26.34
C ALA A 644 -1.76 -9.84 -26.63
N ALA A 645 -1.44 -10.57 -27.69
CA ALA A 645 -2.13 -11.79 -28.08
C ALA A 645 -1.22 -13.01 -27.93
N PHE A 646 -1.78 -14.13 -27.47
CA PHE A 646 -1.05 -15.38 -27.24
C PHE A 646 -1.73 -16.53 -27.98
N ASP A 647 -0.95 -17.40 -28.64
CA ASP A 647 -1.52 -18.49 -29.46
C ASP A 647 -2.09 -19.60 -28.57
N MET A 648 -3.39 -19.90 -28.69
CA MET A 648 -4.03 -20.95 -27.89
C MET A 648 -3.48 -22.35 -28.18
N ASN A 649 -2.89 -22.56 -29.36
CA ASN A 649 -2.31 -23.84 -29.76
C ASN A 649 -0.84 -23.99 -29.35
N ASP A 650 -0.19 -22.91 -28.91
CA ASP A 650 1.18 -22.97 -28.42
C ASP A 650 1.17 -23.45 -26.96
N PRO A 651 1.76 -24.63 -26.63
CA PRO A 651 1.82 -25.12 -25.25
C PRO A 651 2.59 -24.17 -24.33
N GLU A 652 3.45 -23.31 -24.89
CA GLU A 652 4.21 -22.32 -24.17
C GLU A 652 3.42 -21.03 -23.93
N ALA A 653 2.29 -20.80 -24.59
CA ALA A 653 1.51 -19.58 -24.42
C ALA A 653 0.97 -19.42 -22.99
N VAL A 654 0.93 -18.16 -22.53
CA VAL A 654 0.59 -17.81 -21.15
C VAL A 654 -0.66 -16.94 -21.03
N VAL A 655 -1.28 -17.00 -19.86
CA VAL A 655 -2.29 -16.04 -19.39
C VAL A 655 -1.75 -15.30 -18.18
N SER A 656 -1.96 -13.98 -18.12
CA SER A 656 -1.50 -13.14 -17.02
C SER A 656 -2.61 -12.23 -16.49
N PRO A 657 -2.94 -12.29 -15.17
CA PRO A 657 -3.82 -11.34 -14.53
C PRO A 657 -3.30 -9.89 -14.62
N GLY A 658 -1.98 -9.73 -14.67
CA GLY A 658 -1.34 -8.44 -14.89
C GLY A 658 -1.68 -7.83 -16.24
N GLY A 659 -1.98 -8.64 -17.26
CA GLY A 659 -2.40 -8.23 -18.61
C GLY A 659 -3.90 -8.04 -18.81
N VAL A 660 -4.71 -8.38 -17.80
CA VAL A 660 -6.14 -8.06 -17.74
C VAL A 660 -6.38 -6.84 -16.86
N GLY A 661 -5.70 -6.78 -15.71
CA GLY A 661 -5.91 -5.79 -14.67
C GLY A 661 -6.72 -6.33 -13.49
N PHE A 662 -6.67 -5.60 -12.37
CA PHE A 662 -7.37 -6.01 -11.14
C PHE A 662 -8.88 -5.83 -11.25
N ASP A 663 -9.34 -4.72 -11.84
CA ASP A 663 -10.78 -4.52 -12.09
C ASP A 663 -11.16 -5.19 -13.40
N ILE A 664 -11.38 -6.51 -13.32
CA ILE A 664 -11.76 -7.37 -14.46
C ILE A 664 -13.08 -6.87 -15.04
N ASN A 665 -13.14 -6.75 -16.36
CA ASN A 665 -14.25 -6.16 -17.11
C ASN A 665 -14.67 -4.79 -16.55
N CYS A 666 -13.72 -3.99 -16.07
CA CYS A 666 -13.92 -2.54 -16.08
C CYS A 666 -14.21 -2.13 -17.53
N GLY A 667 -15.24 -1.32 -17.71
CA GLY A 667 -15.81 -1.02 -19.02
C GLY A 667 -16.80 0.12 -18.96
N VAL A 668 -17.29 0.49 -20.13
CA VAL A 668 -18.17 1.64 -20.34
C VAL A 668 -19.44 1.17 -21.03
N ARG A 669 -20.58 1.71 -20.60
CA ARG A 669 -21.88 1.58 -21.25
C ARG A 669 -22.44 2.95 -21.59
N LEU A 670 -22.99 3.11 -22.78
CA LEU A 670 -23.59 4.37 -23.22
C LEU A 670 -25.08 4.16 -23.50
N LEU A 671 -25.93 5.04 -22.97
CA LEU A 671 -27.34 5.11 -23.25
C LEU A 671 -27.65 6.38 -24.06
N ARG A 672 -28.60 6.29 -24.98
CA ARG A 672 -29.20 7.45 -25.66
C ARG A 672 -30.51 7.85 -24.99
N THR A 673 -30.99 9.04 -25.27
CA THR A 673 -32.36 9.49 -24.96
C THR A 673 -32.94 10.22 -26.17
N ASN A 674 -34.23 10.51 -26.15
CA ASN A 674 -34.87 11.44 -27.07
C ASN A 674 -34.89 12.90 -26.56
N LEU A 675 -34.14 13.20 -25.49
CA LEU A 675 -34.08 14.54 -24.87
C LEU A 675 -32.97 15.38 -25.47
N ASP A 676 -33.20 16.69 -25.50
CA ASP A 676 -32.20 17.68 -25.87
C ASP A 676 -31.58 18.39 -24.66
N GLU A 677 -30.42 19.03 -24.86
CA GLU A 677 -29.75 19.83 -23.84
C GLU A 677 -30.70 20.88 -23.23
N SER A 678 -31.61 21.46 -24.03
CA SER A 678 -32.63 22.42 -23.56
C SER A 678 -33.63 21.82 -22.57
N ASP A 679 -33.91 20.51 -22.66
CA ASP A 679 -34.85 19.84 -21.77
C ASP A 679 -34.21 19.50 -20.43
N VAL A 680 -32.92 19.18 -20.45
CA VAL A 680 -32.16 18.78 -19.27
C VAL A 680 -31.59 19.98 -18.51
N GLN A 681 -31.20 21.06 -19.19
CA GLN A 681 -30.53 22.20 -18.55
C GLN A 681 -31.31 22.78 -17.35
N PRO A 682 -32.65 22.95 -17.39
CA PRO A 682 -33.41 23.46 -16.25
C PRO A 682 -33.44 22.51 -15.03
N VAL A 683 -33.34 21.20 -15.27
CA VAL A 683 -33.45 20.16 -14.22
C VAL A 683 -32.11 19.47 -13.93
N LYS A 684 -31.02 19.92 -14.54
CA LYS A 684 -29.70 19.29 -14.51
C LYS A 684 -29.21 18.94 -13.11
N GLU A 685 -29.30 19.88 -12.17
CA GLU A 685 -28.89 19.67 -10.77
C GLU A 685 -29.77 18.65 -10.04
N GLN A 686 -31.08 18.70 -10.30
CA GLN A 686 -32.05 17.75 -9.75
C GLN A 686 -31.82 16.35 -10.31
N LEU A 687 -31.53 16.24 -11.61
CA LEU A 687 -31.27 14.97 -12.29
C LEU A 687 -29.94 14.36 -11.84
N ALA A 688 -28.88 15.16 -11.71
CA ALA A 688 -27.61 14.74 -11.15
C ALA A 688 -27.78 14.21 -9.71
N GLN A 689 -28.57 14.92 -8.89
CA GLN A 689 -28.89 14.46 -7.54
C GLN A 689 -29.72 13.17 -7.55
N ALA A 690 -30.74 13.08 -8.41
CA ALA A 690 -31.56 11.89 -8.53
C ALA A 690 -30.72 10.66 -8.93
N MET A 691 -29.80 10.79 -9.88
CA MET A 691 -28.88 9.71 -10.24
C MET A 691 -27.96 9.34 -9.07
N PHE A 692 -27.43 10.32 -8.34
CA PHE A 692 -26.58 10.09 -7.15
C PHE A 692 -27.34 9.36 -6.03
N ASP A 693 -28.63 9.66 -5.85
CA ASP A 693 -29.48 9.02 -4.83
C ASP A 693 -29.85 7.57 -5.22
N HIS A 694 -30.06 7.31 -6.52
CA HIS A 694 -30.45 5.96 -6.99
C HIS A 694 -29.26 5.03 -7.19
N ILE A 695 -28.09 5.56 -7.61
CA ILE A 695 -26.89 4.77 -7.90
C ILE A 695 -25.96 4.87 -6.68
N PRO A 696 -25.78 3.81 -5.88
CA PRO A 696 -24.86 3.85 -4.76
C PRO A 696 -23.42 4.05 -5.24
N VAL A 697 -22.78 5.08 -4.70
CA VAL A 697 -21.41 5.48 -5.01
C VAL A 697 -20.53 5.38 -3.76
N GLY A 698 -19.21 5.19 -3.88
CA GLY A 698 -18.31 5.15 -2.72
C GLY A 698 -17.62 3.81 -2.46
N VAL A 699 -16.48 3.88 -1.77
CA VAL A 699 -15.80 2.70 -1.22
C VAL A 699 -16.62 2.10 -0.07
N GLY A 700 -17.05 0.85 -0.22
CA GLY A 700 -17.80 0.13 0.81
C GLY A 700 -19.32 0.29 0.74
N SER A 701 -19.81 1.08 -0.23
CA SER A 701 -21.24 1.24 -0.50
C SER A 701 -21.88 -0.08 -0.93
N LYS A 702 -23.16 -0.23 -0.60
CA LYS A 702 -23.93 -1.45 -0.86
C LYS A 702 -24.96 -1.25 -1.96
N GLY A 703 -25.15 -2.29 -2.76
CA GLY A 703 -26.18 -2.37 -3.78
C GLY A 703 -27.59 -2.25 -3.21
N VAL A 704 -28.47 -1.62 -3.99
CA VAL A 704 -29.91 -1.53 -3.69
C VAL A 704 -30.70 -2.70 -4.28
N ILE A 705 -30.12 -3.41 -5.26
CA ILE A 705 -30.75 -4.60 -5.85
C ILE A 705 -30.64 -5.76 -4.86
N PRO A 706 -31.77 -6.40 -4.48
CA PRO A 706 -31.76 -7.57 -3.61
C PRO A 706 -30.89 -8.68 -4.19
N MET A 707 -29.90 -9.13 -3.41
CA MET A 707 -28.95 -10.14 -3.84
C MET A 707 -28.60 -11.04 -2.65
N ASN A 708 -28.89 -12.34 -2.77
CA ASN A 708 -28.40 -13.35 -1.86
C ASN A 708 -27.23 -14.14 -2.47
N ALA A 709 -26.67 -15.10 -1.72
CA ALA A 709 -25.52 -15.87 -2.18
C ALA A 709 -25.81 -16.73 -3.43
N LYS A 710 -27.03 -17.28 -3.54
CA LYS A 710 -27.48 -18.06 -4.69
C LYS A 710 -27.64 -17.16 -5.92
N ASP A 711 -28.29 -16.01 -5.76
CA ASP A 711 -28.47 -15.03 -6.84
C ASP A 711 -27.12 -14.58 -7.41
N LEU A 712 -26.12 -14.38 -6.53
CA LEU A 712 -24.77 -14.06 -6.96
C LEU A 712 -24.12 -15.18 -7.76
N GLU A 713 -24.29 -16.45 -7.38
CA GLU A 713 -23.75 -17.56 -8.16
C GLU A 713 -24.38 -17.64 -9.55
N GLU A 714 -25.70 -17.46 -9.62
CA GLU A 714 -26.43 -17.43 -10.90
C GLU A 714 -25.99 -16.22 -11.75
N ALA A 715 -25.82 -15.03 -11.16
CA ALA A 715 -25.31 -13.85 -11.86
C ALA A 715 -23.88 -14.04 -12.41
N LEU A 716 -23.02 -14.74 -11.68
CA LEU A 716 -21.65 -15.09 -12.13
C LEU A 716 -21.66 -16.03 -13.34
N GLU A 717 -22.66 -16.90 -13.45
CA GLU A 717 -22.79 -17.88 -14.54
C GLU A 717 -23.55 -17.32 -15.76
N MET A 718 -24.63 -16.58 -15.50
CA MET A 718 -25.59 -16.13 -16.50
C MET A 718 -25.28 -14.73 -17.05
N GLY A 719 -24.50 -13.90 -16.35
CA GLY A 719 -24.26 -12.53 -16.80
C GLY A 719 -25.57 -11.74 -16.97
N VAL A 720 -25.70 -10.97 -18.06
CA VAL A 720 -26.91 -10.15 -18.32
C VAL A 720 -28.19 -10.99 -18.46
N ASP A 721 -28.09 -12.29 -18.79
CA ASP A 721 -29.26 -13.18 -18.79
C ASP A 721 -29.94 -13.25 -17.41
N TRP A 722 -29.17 -13.13 -16.32
CA TRP A 722 -29.72 -13.02 -14.97
C TRP A 722 -30.48 -11.69 -14.80
N SER A 723 -29.90 -10.57 -15.23
CA SER A 723 -30.56 -9.27 -15.16
C SER A 723 -31.87 -9.22 -15.96
N LEU A 724 -31.92 -9.87 -17.12
CA LEU A 724 -33.15 -10.02 -17.91
C LEU A 724 -34.22 -10.79 -17.15
N ARG A 725 -33.86 -11.94 -16.57
CA ARG A 725 -34.79 -12.80 -15.84
C ARG A 725 -35.38 -12.11 -14.61
N GLU A 726 -34.57 -11.31 -13.90
CA GLU A 726 -35.01 -10.57 -12.72
C GLU A 726 -35.68 -9.21 -13.05
N GLY A 727 -35.74 -8.81 -14.32
CA GLY A 727 -36.39 -7.56 -14.76
C GLY A 727 -35.54 -6.29 -14.61
N TYR A 728 -34.22 -6.40 -14.50
CA TYR A 728 -33.27 -5.29 -14.41
C TYR A 728 -32.59 -4.94 -15.75
N ALA A 729 -33.04 -5.52 -16.85
CA ALA A 729 -32.54 -5.28 -18.20
C ALA A 729 -33.67 -5.43 -19.22
N TRP A 730 -33.57 -4.74 -20.34
CA TRP A 730 -34.40 -4.96 -21.52
C TRP A 730 -33.72 -5.96 -22.46
N ALA A 731 -34.49 -6.69 -23.27
CA ALA A 731 -33.96 -7.71 -24.17
C ALA A 731 -32.91 -7.12 -25.15
N GLU A 732 -33.15 -5.91 -25.61
CA GLU A 732 -32.31 -5.15 -26.54
C GLU A 732 -30.99 -4.72 -25.89
N ASP A 733 -30.94 -4.54 -24.55
CA ASP A 733 -29.70 -4.21 -23.84
C ASP A 733 -28.65 -5.32 -23.98
N LYS A 734 -29.10 -6.57 -24.08
CA LYS A 734 -28.26 -7.73 -24.28
C LYS A 734 -27.63 -7.72 -25.67
N GLU A 735 -28.39 -7.37 -26.71
CA GLU A 735 -27.92 -7.34 -28.10
C GLU A 735 -26.84 -6.27 -28.33
N HIS A 736 -26.91 -5.18 -27.56
CA HIS A 736 -25.97 -4.08 -27.58
C HIS A 736 -24.86 -4.22 -26.51
N CYS A 737 -24.60 -5.42 -26.02
CA CYS A 737 -23.54 -5.68 -25.06
C CYS A 737 -22.46 -6.58 -25.65
N GLU A 738 -21.19 -6.27 -25.40
CA GLU A 738 -20.07 -7.14 -25.77
C GLU A 738 -20.28 -8.55 -25.18
N GLU A 739 -20.06 -9.61 -25.98
CA GLU A 739 -20.39 -11.02 -25.64
C GLU A 739 -21.87 -11.27 -25.30
N TYR A 740 -22.79 -10.41 -25.76
CA TYR A 740 -24.18 -10.42 -25.29
C TYR A 740 -24.28 -10.36 -23.75
N GLY A 741 -23.29 -9.73 -23.10
CA GLY A 741 -23.21 -9.60 -21.65
C GLY A 741 -22.94 -10.90 -20.89
N ARG A 742 -22.45 -11.95 -21.55
CA ARG A 742 -22.17 -13.24 -20.90
C ARG A 742 -21.01 -14.00 -21.57
N MET A 743 -19.97 -14.29 -20.77
CA MET A 743 -18.95 -15.27 -21.11
C MET A 743 -19.37 -16.66 -20.66
N LEU A 744 -19.56 -17.57 -21.63
CA LEU A 744 -20.10 -18.92 -21.41
C LEU A 744 -19.16 -19.85 -20.61
N GLN A 745 -17.86 -19.58 -20.63
CA GLN A 745 -16.84 -20.33 -19.90
C GLN A 745 -16.74 -19.96 -18.41
N ALA A 746 -17.59 -19.06 -17.93
CA ALA A 746 -17.62 -18.68 -16.52
C ALA A 746 -17.92 -19.88 -15.62
N ASP A 747 -17.14 -20.03 -14.56
CA ASP A 747 -17.37 -21.04 -13.52
C ASP A 747 -17.37 -20.37 -12.14
N PRO A 748 -18.53 -20.20 -11.49
CA PRO A 748 -18.62 -19.63 -10.16
C PRO A 748 -17.83 -20.40 -9.10
N ASN A 749 -17.49 -21.68 -9.32
CA ASN A 749 -16.66 -22.46 -8.40
C ASN A 749 -15.19 -22.07 -8.42
N LYS A 750 -14.74 -21.39 -9.50
CA LYS A 750 -13.39 -20.82 -9.61
C LYS A 750 -13.26 -19.43 -9.01
N VAL A 751 -14.37 -18.88 -8.49
CA VAL A 751 -14.39 -17.63 -7.73
C VAL A 751 -14.33 -17.95 -6.24
N SER A 752 -13.30 -17.46 -5.55
CA SER A 752 -13.09 -17.75 -4.13
C SER A 752 -14.24 -17.24 -3.25
N ALA A 753 -14.47 -17.91 -2.12
CA ALA A 753 -15.44 -17.44 -1.12
C ALA A 753 -15.15 -16.01 -0.64
N ARG A 754 -13.88 -15.61 -0.60
CA ARG A 754 -13.46 -14.24 -0.28
C ARG A 754 -13.89 -13.25 -1.35
N ALA A 755 -13.72 -13.59 -2.63
CA ALA A 755 -14.17 -12.76 -3.75
C ALA A 755 -15.69 -12.60 -3.76
N LYS A 756 -16.43 -13.70 -3.60
CA LYS A 756 -17.90 -13.69 -3.48
C LYS A 756 -18.36 -12.84 -2.30
N LYS A 757 -17.76 -12.99 -1.12
CA LYS A 757 -18.08 -12.19 0.08
C LYS A 757 -17.85 -10.69 -0.12
N ARG A 758 -16.84 -10.30 -0.90
CA ARG A 758 -16.56 -8.89 -1.25
C ARG A 758 -17.54 -8.35 -2.29
N GLY A 759 -17.87 -9.14 -3.31
CA GLY A 759 -18.75 -8.75 -4.41
C GLY A 759 -20.23 -8.72 -4.06
N LEU A 760 -20.70 -9.64 -3.21
CA LEU A 760 -22.11 -9.76 -2.84
C LEU A 760 -22.75 -8.43 -2.42
N PRO A 761 -22.19 -7.65 -1.49
CA PRO A 761 -22.79 -6.38 -1.11
C PRO A 761 -22.63 -5.28 -2.18
N GLN A 762 -21.77 -5.43 -3.19
CA GLN A 762 -21.35 -4.34 -4.09
C GLN A 762 -22.04 -4.35 -5.46
N LEU A 763 -22.95 -5.29 -5.73
CA LEU A 763 -23.64 -5.33 -7.03
C LEU A 763 -24.54 -4.09 -7.19
N GLY A 764 -24.59 -3.52 -8.39
CA GLY A 764 -25.36 -2.31 -8.69
C GLY A 764 -24.75 -1.05 -8.07
N THR A 765 -23.44 -1.03 -7.84
CA THR A 765 -22.73 0.13 -7.31
C THR A 765 -21.68 0.63 -8.29
N LEU A 766 -21.50 1.96 -8.32
CA LEU A 766 -20.57 2.60 -9.24
C LEU A 766 -19.12 2.30 -8.85
N GLY A 767 -18.81 2.53 -7.57
CA GLY A 767 -17.48 2.35 -7.03
C GLY A 767 -16.75 3.64 -6.72
N ALA A 768 -15.44 3.63 -6.93
CA ALA A 768 -14.53 4.75 -6.65
C ALA A 768 -13.39 4.76 -7.67
N GLY A 769 -12.50 5.75 -7.60
CA GLY A 769 -11.41 5.91 -8.56
C GLY A 769 -11.90 6.58 -9.85
N ASN A 770 -11.58 5.98 -11.00
CA ASN A 770 -11.99 6.50 -12.32
C ASN A 770 -13.42 6.09 -12.73
N HIS A 771 -14.21 5.51 -11.84
CA HIS A 771 -15.59 5.12 -12.12
C HIS A 771 -16.53 6.32 -11.96
N TYR A 772 -17.41 6.51 -12.93
CA TYR A 772 -18.36 7.62 -12.98
C TYR A 772 -19.66 7.21 -13.70
N ALA A 773 -20.73 7.96 -13.44
CA ALA A 773 -21.87 8.05 -14.34
C ALA A 773 -22.00 9.50 -14.79
N GLU A 774 -22.11 9.74 -16.09
CA GLU A 774 -22.10 11.08 -16.69
C GLU A 774 -23.31 11.29 -17.58
N ILE A 775 -23.96 12.44 -17.42
CA ILE A 775 -24.94 12.95 -18.37
C ILE A 775 -24.17 13.84 -19.34
N GLN A 776 -24.26 13.51 -20.62
CA GLN A 776 -23.48 14.10 -21.68
C GLN A 776 -24.39 14.58 -22.82
N VAL A 777 -23.89 15.50 -23.62
CA VAL A 777 -24.57 16.07 -24.78
C VAL A 777 -23.75 15.78 -26.03
N VAL A 778 -24.40 15.42 -27.13
CA VAL A 778 -23.78 15.27 -28.45
C VAL A 778 -23.29 16.64 -28.94
N ASP A 779 -21.98 16.83 -28.90
CA ASP A 779 -21.28 18.07 -29.27
C ASP A 779 -20.94 18.10 -30.77
N GLU A 780 -20.50 16.96 -31.29
CA GLU A 780 -20.08 16.81 -32.69
C GLU A 780 -20.40 15.43 -33.25
N ILE A 781 -20.83 15.38 -34.51
CA ILE A 781 -21.07 14.16 -35.27
C ILE A 781 -20.07 14.15 -36.43
N PHE A 782 -19.18 13.15 -36.45
CA PHE A 782 -18.18 12.96 -37.50
C PHE A 782 -18.63 11.97 -38.58
N ASN A 783 -19.52 11.03 -38.20
CA ASN A 783 -20.07 10.03 -39.11
C ASN A 783 -21.58 9.94 -38.89
N GLU A 784 -22.33 10.66 -39.73
CA GLU A 784 -23.79 10.74 -39.67
C GLU A 784 -24.47 9.37 -39.81
N TYR A 785 -23.95 8.51 -40.69
CA TYR A 785 -24.52 7.18 -40.89
C TYR A 785 -24.36 6.32 -39.63
N ALA A 786 -23.18 6.33 -39.02
CA ALA A 786 -22.92 5.59 -37.80
C ALA A 786 -23.72 6.15 -36.61
N ALA A 787 -23.78 7.48 -36.47
CA ALA A 787 -24.56 8.14 -35.43
C ALA A 787 -26.05 7.79 -35.52
N LYS A 788 -26.64 7.86 -36.72
CA LYS A 788 -28.03 7.50 -36.96
C LYS A 788 -28.34 6.05 -36.63
N LYS A 789 -27.41 5.13 -36.94
CA LYS A 789 -27.54 3.71 -36.54
C LYS A 789 -27.46 3.49 -35.05
N MET A 790 -26.75 4.35 -34.33
CA MET A 790 -26.71 4.37 -32.86
C MET A 790 -27.89 5.14 -32.23
N GLY A 791 -28.88 5.57 -33.03
CA GLY A 791 -30.03 6.36 -32.57
C GLY A 791 -29.67 7.78 -32.16
N ILE A 792 -28.60 8.34 -32.74
CA ILE A 792 -28.17 9.73 -32.57
C ILE A 792 -28.40 10.50 -33.88
N ASP A 793 -29.40 11.36 -33.91
CA ASP A 793 -29.87 12.02 -35.14
C ASP A 793 -29.37 13.46 -35.29
N HIS A 794 -29.05 14.13 -34.19
CA HIS A 794 -28.67 15.55 -34.19
C HIS A 794 -27.73 15.92 -33.04
N LYS A 795 -27.10 17.10 -33.16
CA LYS A 795 -26.33 17.71 -32.07
C LYS A 795 -27.26 18.26 -31.01
N GLY A 796 -26.88 18.17 -29.74
CA GLY A 796 -27.71 18.58 -28.61
C GLY A 796 -28.44 17.43 -27.92
N GLN A 797 -28.53 16.26 -28.56
CA GLN A 797 -29.14 15.06 -27.97
C GLN A 797 -28.38 14.61 -26.71
N VAL A 798 -29.13 14.19 -25.69
CA VAL A 798 -28.59 13.79 -24.39
C VAL A 798 -28.27 12.29 -24.37
N CYS A 799 -27.15 11.95 -23.75
CA CYS A 799 -26.70 10.59 -23.54
C CYS A 799 -26.27 10.39 -22.08
N VAL A 800 -26.25 9.14 -21.63
CA VAL A 800 -25.74 8.78 -20.30
C VAL A 800 -24.64 7.74 -20.41
N MET A 801 -23.45 8.05 -19.92
CA MET A 801 -22.31 7.15 -19.91
C MET A 801 -22.08 6.59 -18.51
N ILE A 802 -21.98 5.27 -18.38
CA ILE A 802 -21.72 4.57 -17.12
C ILE A 802 -20.39 3.84 -17.24
N HIS A 803 -19.40 4.23 -16.43
CA HIS A 803 -18.10 3.58 -16.33
C HIS A 803 -17.97 2.86 -14.98
N SER A 804 -17.98 1.52 -15.02
CA SER A 804 -17.74 0.68 -13.86
C SER A 804 -17.25 -0.72 -14.25
N GLY A 805 -16.93 -1.55 -13.26
CA GLY A 805 -16.36 -2.88 -13.43
C GLY A 805 -16.86 -3.91 -12.43
N SER A 806 -16.01 -4.90 -12.14
CA SER A 806 -16.33 -6.05 -11.27
C SER A 806 -16.11 -5.79 -9.78
N ARG A 807 -15.82 -4.54 -9.42
CA ARG A 807 -15.74 -4.07 -8.03
C ARG A 807 -14.70 -4.90 -7.23
N GLY A 808 -14.96 -5.12 -5.95
CA GLY A 808 -14.08 -5.91 -5.08
C GLY A 808 -13.98 -7.39 -5.48
N LEU A 809 -14.90 -7.91 -6.30
CA LEU A 809 -14.92 -9.31 -6.72
C LEU A 809 -13.78 -9.60 -7.70
N GLY A 810 -13.73 -8.90 -8.83
CA GLY A 810 -12.66 -9.14 -9.82
C GLY A 810 -11.28 -8.79 -9.29
N HIS A 811 -11.16 -7.74 -8.45
CA HIS A 811 -9.90 -7.44 -7.77
C HIS A 811 -9.41 -8.64 -6.95
N GLN A 812 -10.31 -9.30 -6.22
CA GLN A 812 -9.94 -10.47 -5.42
C GLN A 812 -9.60 -11.67 -6.31
N VAL A 813 -10.33 -11.90 -7.41
CA VAL A 813 -10.03 -12.95 -8.40
C VAL A 813 -8.62 -12.76 -8.98
N ALA A 814 -8.26 -11.54 -9.37
CA ALA A 814 -6.92 -11.22 -9.85
C ALA A 814 -5.84 -11.45 -8.76
N THR A 815 -6.10 -11.00 -7.52
CA THR A 815 -5.18 -11.23 -6.39
C THR A 815 -4.95 -12.71 -6.10
N ASP A 816 -6.02 -13.52 -6.10
CA ASP A 816 -5.95 -14.95 -5.83
C ASP A 816 -5.16 -15.67 -6.93
N ALA A 817 -5.38 -15.28 -8.20
CA ALA A 817 -4.66 -15.80 -9.35
C ALA A 817 -3.16 -15.48 -9.34
N LEU A 818 -2.77 -14.24 -8.97
CA LEU A 818 -1.35 -13.87 -8.87
C LEU A 818 -0.57 -14.79 -7.93
N VAL A 819 -1.16 -15.13 -6.77
CA VAL A 819 -0.52 -16.03 -5.79
C VAL A 819 -0.39 -17.45 -6.34
N ALA A 820 -1.38 -17.94 -7.08
CA ALA A 820 -1.33 -19.25 -7.73
C ALA A 820 -0.29 -19.29 -8.86
N MET A 821 -0.26 -18.24 -9.68
CA MET A 821 0.62 -18.16 -10.84
C MET A 821 2.09 -17.96 -10.47
N GLU A 822 2.41 -17.23 -9.39
CA GLU A 822 3.80 -17.19 -8.87
C GLU A 822 4.34 -18.60 -8.55
N LYS A 823 3.49 -19.50 -8.07
CA LYS A 823 3.86 -20.91 -7.84
C LYS A 823 3.98 -21.68 -9.15
N ALA A 824 3.04 -21.48 -10.09
CA ALA A 824 3.05 -22.12 -11.41
C ALA A 824 4.31 -21.76 -12.19
N MET A 825 4.72 -20.48 -12.23
CA MET A 825 5.94 -20.04 -12.90
C MET A 825 7.18 -20.75 -12.36
N LYS A 826 7.27 -20.93 -11.03
CA LYS A 826 8.41 -21.63 -10.41
C LYS A 826 8.43 -23.11 -10.79
N ARG A 827 7.25 -23.76 -10.86
CA ARG A 827 7.11 -25.15 -11.31
C ARG A 827 7.50 -25.30 -12.79
N ASP A 828 6.97 -24.42 -13.63
CA ASP A 828 7.05 -24.50 -15.09
C ASP A 828 8.28 -23.77 -15.66
N LYS A 829 9.14 -23.24 -14.78
CA LYS A 829 10.36 -22.49 -15.09
C LYS A 829 10.13 -21.30 -16.04
N ILE A 830 8.99 -20.62 -15.88
CA ILE A 830 8.68 -19.42 -16.65
C ILE A 830 9.49 -18.26 -16.08
N ILE A 831 10.42 -17.73 -16.89
CA ILE A 831 11.27 -16.59 -16.51
C ILE A 831 10.64 -15.31 -17.08
N VAL A 832 10.48 -14.31 -16.22
CA VAL A 832 9.95 -12.99 -16.60
C VAL A 832 10.91 -11.91 -16.12
N ASN A 833 10.94 -10.78 -16.83
CA ASN A 833 11.79 -9.64 -16.48
C ASN A 833 11.26 -8.84 -15.27
N ASP A 834 9.97 -8.97 -14.97
CA ASP A 834 9.31 -8.31 -13.83
C ASP A 834 8.38 -9.31 -13.14
N ARG A 835 8.49 -9.42 -11.81
CA ARG A 835 7.61 -10.28 -11.00
C ARG A 835 6.12 -9.93 -11.16
N GLN A 836 5.80 -8.68 -11.47
CA GLN A 836 4.42 -8.24 -11.71
C GLN A 836 3.82 -8.85 -12.99
N LEU A 837 4.62 -9.46 -13.86
CA LEU A 837 4.18 -10.27 -15.00
C LEU A 837 3.88 -11.73 -14.63
N ALA A 838 3.41 -11.96 -13.40
CA ALA A 838 3.05 -13.30 -12.97
C ALA A 838 2.01 -13.90 -13.93
N CYS A 839 2.26 -15.13 -14.37
CA CYS A 839 1.49 -15.81 -15.42
C CYS A 839 1.54 -17.33 -15.26
N ALA A 840 0.64 -18.03 -15.94
CA ALA A 840 0.68 -19.49 -16.06
C ALA A 840 0.44 -19.88 -17.53
N ARG A 841 0.85 -21.09 -17.91
CA ARG A 841 0.51 -21.61 -19.24
C ARG A 841 -1.00 -21.66 -19.40
N ILE A 842 -1.52 -21.27 -20.56
CA ILE A 842 -2.97 -21.24 -20.81
C ILE A 842 -3.60 -22.60 -20.53
N ALA A 843 -2.96 -23.68 -20.94
CA ALA A 843 -3.45 -25.04 -20.77
C ALA A 843 -3.27 -25.61 -19.34
N SER A 844 -2.58 -24.92 -18.43
CA SER A 844 -2.38 -25.40 -17.07
C SER A 844 -3.68 -25.29 -16.25
N ALA A 845 -3.75 -26.05 -15.15
CA ALA A 845 -4.87 -25.96 -14.22
C ALA A 845 -5.04 -24.53 -13.68
N GLU A 846 -3.95 -23.86 -13.32
CA GLU A 846 -3.98 -22.48 -12.83
C GLU A 846 -4.42 -21.48 -13.92
N GLY A 847 -3.97 -21.67 -15.16
CA GLY A 847 -4.38 -20.84 -16.31
C GLY A 847 -5.86 -20.97 -16.61
N GLN A 848 -6.36 -22.21 -16.70
CA GLN A 848 -7.78 -22.49 -16.95
C GLN A 848 -8.68 -22.04 -15.79
N ASP A 849 -8.27 -22.26 -14.54
CA ASP A 849 -9.02 -21.81 -13.38
C ASP A 849 -9.13 -20.28 -13.33
N TYR A 850 -8.05 -19.58 -13.67
CA TYR A 850 -8.09 -18.12 -13.78
C TYR A 850 -9.00 -17.65 -14.91
N LEU A 851 -8.93 -18.24 -16.11
CA LEU A 851 -9.79 -17.83 -17.24
C LEU A 851 -11.28 -18.00 -16.92
N LYS A 852 -11.65 -19.10 -16.25
CA LYS A 852 -13.04 -19.35 -15.81
C LYS A 852 -13.47 -18.38 -14.71
N GLY A 853 -12.61 -18.11 -13.73
CA GLY A 853 -12.87 -17.15 -12.66
C GLY A 853 -12.93 -15.70 -13.16
N MET A 854 -12.10 -15.35 -14.15
CA MET A 854 -12.11 -14.06 -14.84
C MET A 854 -13.39 -13.90 -15.65
N ALA A 855 -13.83 -14.93 -16.39
CA ALA A 855 -15.11 -14.92 -17.10
C ALA A 855 -16.29 -14.71 -16.14
N ALA A 856 -16.29 -15.37 -14.98
CA ALA A 856 -17.31 -15.15 -13.95
C ALA A 856 -17.27 -13.71 -13.40
N ALA A 857 -16.09 -13.15 -13.14
CA ALA A 857 -15.95 -11.75 -12.75
C ALA A 857 -16.39 -10.78 -13.88
N GLY A 858 -16.19 -11.17 -15.14
CA GLY A 858 -16.69 -10.48 -16.32
C GLY A 858 -18.21 -10.40 -16.34
N ASN A 859 -18.87 -11.54 -16.14
CA ASN A 859 -20.33 -11.63 -16.02
C ASN A 859 -20.87 -10.74 -14.90
N TYR A 860 -20.23 -10.75 -13.72
CA TYR A 860 -20.59 -9.86 -12.62
C TYR A 860 -20.50 -8.38 -13.00
N ALA A 861 -19.47 -7.96 -13.75
CA ALA A 861 -19.33 -6.56 -14.16
C ALA A 861 -20.43 -6.11 -15.14
N TRP A 862 -20.82 -6.98 -16.10
CA TRP A 862 -21.95 -6.67 -16.99
C TRP A 862 -23.27 -6.59 -16.23
N VAL A 863 -23.52 -7.51 -15.29
CA VAL A 863 -24.68 -7.42 -14.39
C VAL A 863 -24.63 -6.11 -13.61
N ASN A 864 -23.47 -5.72 -13.06
CA ASN A 864 -23.32 -4.47 -12.34
C ASN A 864 -23.67 -3.23 -13.21
N ARG A 865 -23.18 -3.16 -14.45
CA ARG A 865 -23.53 -2.08 -15.40
C ARG A 865 -25.00 -2.12 -15.81
N SER A 866 -25.59 -3.31 -15.98
CA SER A 866 -27.02 -3.46 -16.25
C SER A 866 -27.89 -3.00 -15.08
N SER A 867 -27.49 -3.33 -13.85
CA SER A 867 -28.13 -2.82 -12.63
C SER A 867 -28.11 -1.29 -12.57
N MET A 868 -26.98 -0.66 -12.90
CA MET A 868 -26.90 0.81 -12.94
C MET A 868 -27.67 1.42 -14.11
N THR A 869 -27.81 0.71 -15.23
CA THR A 869 -28.69 1.09 -16.35
C THR A 869 -30.14 1.17 -15.86
N PHE A 870 -30.62 0.14 -15.15
CA PHE A 870 -31.94 0.15 -14.54
C PHE A 870 -32.11 1.31 -13.56
N LEU A 871 -31.15 1.56 -12.67
CA LEU A 871 -31.22 2.65 -11.70
C LEU A 871 -31.20 4.04 -12.35
N THR A 872 -30.45 4.19 -13.45
CA THR A 872 -30.43 5.40 -14.27
C THR A 872 -31.81 5.64 -14.88
N ARG A 873 -32.43 4.61 -15.45
CA ARG A 873 -33.80 4.68 -15.98
C ARG A 873 -34.80 5.14 -14.93
N GLN A 874 -34.71 4.62 -13.70
CA GLN A 874 -35.57 5.06 -12.59
C GLN A 874 -35.34 6.54 -12.20
N ALA A 875 -34.10 6.99 -12.19
CA ALA A 875 -33.77 8.39 -11.87
C ALA A 875 -34.35 9.36 -12.93
N PHE A 876 -34.21 9.03 -14.22
CA PHE A 876 -34.77 9.82 -15.31
C PHE A 876 -36.31 9.81 -15.28
N ALA A 877 -36.93 8.64 -15.13
CA ALA A 877 -38.38 8.50 -15.02
C ALA A 877 -38.97 9.35 -13.88
N LYS A 878 -38.28 9.38 -12.73
CA LYS A 878 -38.69 10.18 -11.57
C LYS A 878 -38.63 11.69 -11.84
N VAL A 879 -37.60 12.16 -12.54
CA VAL A 879 -37.40 13.60 -12.76
C VAL A 879 -38.30 14.13 -13.89
N PHE A 880 -38.45 13.37 -14.98
CA PHE A 880 -39.28 13.76 -16.12
C PHE A 880 -40.75 13.31 -15.98
N ASN A 881 -41.09 12.57 -14.93
CA ASN A 881 -42.42 12.06 -14.65
C ASN A 881 -43.05 11.31 -15.85
N THR A 882 -42.24 10.46 -16.49
CA THR A 882 -42.62 9.65 -17.65
C THR A 882 -41.91 8.30 -17.58
N THR A 883 -42.26 7.36 -18.45
CA THR A 883 -41.61 6.05 -18.45
C THR A 883 -40.23 6.10 -19.11
N PRO A 884 -39.29 5.21 -18.76
CA PRO A 884 -38.00 5.15 -19.44
C PRO A 884 -38.08 4.81 -20.94
N ASP A 885 -39.15 4.12 -21.35
CA ASP A 885 -39.44 3.78 -22.76
C ASP A 885 -39.80 5.03 -23.56
N ASP A 886 -40.67 5.89 -23.00
CA ASP A 886 -41.02 7.19 -23.59
C ASP A 886 -39.82 8.16 -23.68
N LEU A 887 -38.79 7.95 -22.86
CA LEU A 887 -37.52 8.71 -22.88
C LEU A 887 -36.47 8.09 -23.81
N ASP A 888 -36.79 6.97 -24.47
CA ASP A 888 -35.93 6.30 -25.44
C ASP A 888 -34.55 5.92 -24.84
N LEU A 889 -34.54 5.52 -23.55
CA LEU A 889 -33.34 5.21 -22.76
C LEU A 889 -32.69 3.85 -23.13
N HIS A 890 -32.39 3.66 -24.41
CA HIS A 890 -31.77 2.44 -24.94
C HIS A 890 -30.25 2.47 -24.83
N VAL A 891 -29.65 1.29 -24.64
CA VAL A 891 -28.20 1.10 -24.67
C VAL A 891 -27.71 1.19 -26.11
N ILE A 892 -26.79 2.11 -26.39
CA ILE A 892 -26.06 2.16 -27.67
C ILE A 892 -25.08 0.99 -27.72
N TYR A 893 -24.21 0.89 -26.71
CA TYR A 893 -23.29 -0.22 -26.58
C TYR A 893 -22.76 -0.36 -25.14
N ASP A 894 -22.22 -1.53 -24.80
CA ASP A 894 -21.46 -1.81 -23.58
C ASP A 894 -20.18 -2.56 -23.95
N VAL A 895 -19.02 -2.02 -23.59
CA VAL A 895 -17.71 -2.57 -23.96
C VAL A 895 -16.73 -2.60 -22.78
N SER A 896 -15.95 -3.68 -22.72
CA SER A 896 -14.90 -3.90 -21.74
C SER A 896 -13.56 -3.30 -22.18
N HIS A 897 -12.74 -2.86 -21.22
CA HIS A 897 -11.36 -2.45 -21.48
C HIS A 897 -10.30 -3.15 -20.62
N ASN A 898 -10.72 -4.05 -19.73
CA ASN A 898 -9.86 -4.91 -18.91
C ASN A 898 -10.33 -6.35 -19.02
N ILE A 899 -9.89 -7.10 -20.03
CA ILE A 899 -10.37 -8.47 -20.26
C ILE A 899 -9.34 -9.28 -21.05
N ALA A 900 -9.37 -10.61 -20.92
CA ALA A 900 -8.73 -11.50 -21.89
C ALA A 900 -9.80 -12.31 -22.64
N LYS A 901 -9.67 -12.42 -23.97
CA LYS A 901 -10.67 -13.10 -24.81
C LYS A 901 -10.03 -14.00 -25.84
N VAL A 902 -10.69 -15.13 -26.08
CA VAL A 902 -10.32 -16.05 -27.15
C VAL A 902 -10.97 -15.55 -28.44
N GLU A 903 -10.17 -15.21 -29.43
CA GLU A 903 -10.60 -14.59 -30.67
C GLU A 903 -9.86 -15.21 -31.86
N GLN A 904 -10.51 -15.21 -33.03
CA GLN A 904 -9.89 -15.63 -34.29
C GLN A 904 -9.28 -14.43 -34.98
N HIS A 905 -8.00 -14.54 -35.35
CA HIS A 905 -7.24 -13.49 -36.03
C HIS A 905 -6.38 -14.09 -37.13
N VAL A 906 -6.13 -13.32 -38.19
CA VAL A 906 -5.21 -13.71 -39.26
C VAL A 906 -3.82 -13.16 -38.94
N VAL A 907 -2.85 -14.05 -38.76
CA VAL A 907 -1.45 -13.70 -38.49
C VAL A 907 -0.56 -14.37 -39.52
N ASP A 908 0.25 -13.58 -40.23
CA ASP A 908 1.11 -14.04 -41.33
C ASP A 908 0.32 -14.82 -42.40
N GLY A 909 -0.89 -14.35 -42.71
CA GLY A 909 -1.79 -14.97 -43.70
C GLY A 909 -2.46 -16.28 -43.24
N LYS A 910 -2.31 -16.68 -41.97
CA LYS A 910 -2.93 -17.88 -41.40
C LYS A 910 -3.91 -17.51 -40.29
N GLU A 911 -5.08 -18.13 -40.31
CA GLU A 911 -6.03 -18.02 -39.21
C GLU A 911 -5.47 -18.71 -37.96
N ARG A 912 -5.54 -18.01 -36.82
CA ARG A 912 -5.10 -18.49 -35.51
C ARG A 912 -6.12 -18.14 -34.45
N THR A 913 -6.27 -19.03 -33.47
CA THR A 913 -7.07 -18.77 -32.29
C THR A 913 -6.16 -18.19 -31.21
N LEU A 914 -6.40 -16.94 -30.83
CA LEU A 914 -5.54 -16.19 -29.92
C LEU A 914 -6.27 -15.82 -28.63
N LEU A 915 -5.57 -15.86 -27.50
CA LEU A 915 -5.98 -15.23 -26.25
C LEU A 915 -5.47 -13.78 -26.22
N VAL A 916 -6.34 -12.84 -26.55
CA VAL A 916 -6.04 -11.40 -26.60
C VAL A 916 -6.24 -10.79 -25.21
N HIS A 917 -5.16 -10.36 -24.57
CA HIS A 917 -5.16 -9.61 -23.32
C HIS A 917 -5.29 -8.13 -23.60
N ARG A 918 -6.29 -7.50 -22.99
CA ARG A 918 -6.57 -6.07 -23.09
C ARG A 918 -6.61 -5.47 -21.69
N LYS A 919 -5.73 -4.51 -21.41
CA LYS A 919 -5.71 -3.77 -20.14
C LYS A 919 -5.66 -2.28 -20.42
N GLY A 920 -6.74 -1.58 -20.06
CA GLY A 920 -6.96 -0.21 -20.52
C GLY A 920 -6.99 -0.11 -22.04
N SER A 921 -7.58 -1.09 -22.72
CA SER A 921 -7.69 -1.09 -24.18
C SER A 921 -8.97 -1.80 -24.58
N THR A 922 -9.63 -1.34 -25.64
CA THR A 922 -11.00 -1.73 -25.96
C THR A 922 -11.05 -2.51 -27.28
N ARG A 923 -11.92 -3.51 -27.37
CA ARG A 923 -12.17 -4.20 -28.64
C ARG A 923 -12.85 -3.27 -29.64
N ALA A 924 -12.43 -3.33 -30.91
CA ALA A 924 -12.82 -2.45 -31.99
C ALA A 924 -12.94 -3.23 -33.32
N PHE A 925 -13.86 -4.19 -33.37
CA PHE A 925 -14.04 -5.03 -34.55
C PHE A 925 -14.53 -4.26 -35.79
N PRO A 926 -14.05 -4.63 -36.99
CA PRO A 926 -14.39 -3.95 -38.23
C PRO A 926 -15.85 -4.18 -38.66
N PRO A 927 -16.36 -3.41 -39.63
CA PRO A 927 -17.62 -3.75 -40.31
C PRO A 927 -17.64 -5.22 -40.76
N HIS A 928 -18.84 -5.80 -40.79
CA HIS A 928 -19.14 -7.19 -41.20
C HIS A 928 -18.60 -8.29 -40.28
N HIS A 929 -18.00 -7.94 -39.14
CA HIS A 929 -17.55 -8.95 -38.18
C HIS A 929 -18.77 -9.64 -37.50
N PRO A 930 -18.82 -10.98 -37.44
CA PRO A 930 -20.01 -11.73 -37.02
C PRO A 930 -20.41 -11.53 -35.55
N LEU A 931 -19.46 -11.12 -34.70
CA LEU A 931 -19.72 -10.86 -33.27
C LEU A 931 -20.22 -9.44 -32.96
N ILE A 932 -20.50 -8.62 -33.99
CA ILE A 932 -21.08 -7.29 -33.83
C ILE A 932 -22.61 -7.38 -33.95
N ALA A 933 -23.33 -6.55 -33.19
CA ALA A 933 -24.78 -6.42 -33.31
C ALA A 933 -25.22 -6.14 -34.76
N VAL A 934 -26.38 -6.66 -35.14
CA VAL A 934 -26.87 -6.61 -36.53
C VAL A 934 -26.93 -5.17 -37.06
N ASP A 935 -27.34 -4.22 -36.23
CA ASP A 935 -27.49 -2.81 -36.61
C ASP A 935 -26.16 -2.11 -36.92
N TYR A 936 -25.05 -2.63 -36.39
CA TYR A 936 -23.70 -2.06 -36.52
C TYR A 936 -22.82 -2.82 -37.51
N GLN A 937 -23.37 -3.83 -38.20
CA GLN A 937 -22.63 -4.61 -39.19
C GLN A 937 -22.00 -3.74 -40.28
N LEU A 938 -22.63 -2.63 -40.68
CA LEU A 938 -22.10 -1.74 -41.72
C LEU A 938 -21.19 -0.63 -41.18
N THR A 939 -21.25 -0.34 -39.89
CA THR A 939 -20.50 0.76 -39.26
C THR A 939 -19.21 0.29 -38.60
N GLY A 940 -19.15 -0.99 -38.24
CA GLY A 940 -18.16 -1.54 -37.30
C GLY A 940 -18.61 -1.37 -35.85
N GLN A 941 -17.90 -2.03 -34.94
CA GLN A 941 -18.26 -2.09 -33.52
C GLN A 941 -18.18 -0.68 -32.91
N PRO A 942 -19.20 -0.19 -32.18
CA PRO A 942 -19.08 1.02 -31.39
C PRO A 942 -18.03 0.85 -30.28
N VAL A 943 -17.17 1.84 -30.12
CA VAL A 943 -16.13 1.88 -29.11
C VAL A 943 -16.33 3.13 -28.27
N LEU A 944 -16.51 2.94 -26.97
CA LEU A 944 -16.81 4.01 -26.03
C LEU A 944 -15.53 4.46 -25.34
N ILE A 945 -15.14 5.71 -25.56
CA ILE A 945 -13.92 6.31 -25.01
C ILE A 945 -14.30 7.34 -23.97
N GLY A 946 -14.06 6.99 -22.71
CA GLY A 946 -14.30 7.85 -21.57
C GLY A 946 -13.28 8.98 -21.47
N GLY A 947 -13.75 10.20 -21.26
CA GLY A 947 -12.91 11.34 -20.93
C GLY A 947 -12.49 11.37 -19.45
N THR A 948 -12.68 12.52 -18.85
CA THR A 948 -12.52 12.82 -17.42
C THR A 948 -13.75 13.60 -16.97
N MET A 949 -13.89 13.87 -15.68
CA MET A 949 -15.04 14.62 -15.17
C MET A 949 -15.20 16.05 -15.73
N GLY A 950 -14.23 16.57 -16.48
CA GLY A 950 -14.30 17.88 -17.12
C GLY A 950 -13.97 17.88 -18.61
N THR A 951 -13.79 16.74 -19.27
CA THR A 951 -13.40 16.69 -20.69
C THR A 951 -14.39 15.89 -21.52
N CYS A 952 -14.36 16.09 -22.83
CA CYS A 952 -15.22 15.33 -23.74
C CYS A 952 -14.96 13.81 -23.69
N SER A 953 -15.99 13.04 -24.05
CA SER A 953 -15.92 11.62 -24.36
C SER A 953 -16.14 11.41 -25.85
N TYR A 954 -15.83 10.22 -26.38
CA TYR A 954 -16.02 9.92 -27.79
C TYR A 954 -16.66 8.55 -28.00
N VAL A 955 -17.41 8.43 -29.10
CA VAL A 955 -17.78 7.15 -29.69
C VAL A 955 -16.99 7.00 -30.99
N LEU A 956 -16.26 5.89 -31.09
CA LEU A 956 -15.52 5.50 -32.29
C LEU A 956 -16.15 4.25 -32.92
N THR A 957 -15.71 3.90 -34.12
CA THR A 957 -16.02 2.60 -34.74
C THR A 957 -14.75 1.83 -35.11
N GLY A 958 -14.83 0.51 -35.04
CA GLY A 958 -13.75 -0.39 -35.46
C GLY A 958 -13.47 -0.37 -36.96
N THR A 959 -12.29 -0.85 -37.36
CA THR A 959 -11.78 -0.74 -38.74
C THR A 959 -11.00 -1.98 -39.17
N GLU A 960 -10.91 -2.22 -40.47
CA GLU A 960 -10.12 -3.33 -41.04
C GLU A 960 -8.62 -3.18 -40.75
N GLN A 961 -8.11 -1.94 -40.80
CA GLN A 961 -6.72 -1.66 -40.46
C GLN A 961 -6.47 -1.95 -38.97
N GLY A 962 -7.39 -1.57 -38.07
CA GLY A 962 -7.33 -1.94 -36.65
C GLY A 962 -7.36 -3.45 -36.44
N MET A 963 -8.18 -4.19 -37.21
CA MET A 963 -8.21 -5.66 -37.18
C MET A 963 -6.83 -6.25 -37.48
N THR A 964 -6.15 -5.72 -38.51
CA THR A 964 -4.86 -6.23 -38.98
C THR A 964 -3.68 -5.79 -38.10
N GLU A 965 -3.62 -4.52 -37.70
CA GLU A 965 -2.44 -3.95 -37.02
C GLU A 965 -2.48 -4.13 -35.50
N THR A 966 -3.68 -4.27 -34.93
CA THR A 966 -3.90 -4.22 -33.47
C THR A 966 -4.87 -5.29 -32.98
N PHE A 967 -5.07 -6.38 -33.72
CA PHE A 967 -6.00 -7.46 -33.34
C PHE A 967 -7.39 -6.92 -32.98
N GLY A 968 -7.87 -5.95 -33.77
CA GLY A 968 -9.15 -5.28 -33.56
C GLY A 968 -9.25 -4.60 -32.20
N THR A 969 -8.24 -3.82 -31.81
CA THR A 969 -8.16 -3.15 -30.50
C THR A 969 -7.83 -1.67 -30.64
N THR A 970 -8.43 -0.82 -29.82
CA THR A 970 -8.13 0.62 -29.75
C THR A 970 -8.05 1.10 -28.30
N CYS A 971 -7.85 2.40 -28.09
CA CYS A 971 -7.76 3.04 -26.77
C CYS A 971 -9.05 2.84 -25.93
N HIS A 972 -8.99 3.16 -24.64
CA HIS A 972 -10.14 3.08 -23.72
C HIS A 972 -10.56 4.41 -23.13
N GLY A 973 -9.64 5.38 -23.06
CA GLY A 973 -9.91 6.66 -22.43
C GLY A 973 -8.73 7.61 -22.54
N ALA A 974 -8.69 8.61 -21.67
CA ALA A 974 -7.60 9.59 -21.65
C ALA A 974 -6.25 8.99 -21.21
N GLY A 975 -6.25 8.07 -20.24
CA GLY A 975 -5.02 7.59 -19.59
C GLY A 975 -4.39 8.63 -18.66
N ARG A 976 -3.76 8.19 -17.57
CA ARG A 976 -3.24 9.13 -16.56
C ARG A 976 -1.92 9.74 -17.01
N ALA A 977 -1.78 11.05 -16.80
CA ALA A 977 -0.51 11.77 -16.93
C ALA A 977 0.20 11.92 -15.58
N LEU A 978 -0.56 11.97 -14.47
CA LEU A 978 -0.05 12.13 -13.11
C LEU A 978 -0.51 10.99 -12.20
N SER A 979 0.37 10.56 -11.29
CA SER A 979 -0.02 9.63 -10.24
C SER A 979 -1.03 10.28 -9.28
N ARG A 980 -1.91 9.48 -8.65
CA ARG A 980 -2.88 9.99 -7.66
C ARG A 980 -2.20 10.75 -6.53
N ALA A 981 -1.04 10.27 -6.07
CA ALA A 981 -0.24 10.93 -5.04
C ALA A 981 0.39 12.26 -5.50
N LYS A 982 0.71 12.41 -6.78
CA LYS A 982 1.18 13.68 -7.33
C LYS A 982 0.00 14.66 -7.52
N SER A 983 -1.16 14.15 -7.93
CA SER A 983 -2.39 14.94 -8.12
C SER A 983 -2.84 15.56 -6.79
N ARG A 984 -2.93 14.77 -5.72
CA ARG A 984 -3.25 15.25 -4.35
C ARG A 984 -2.27 16.25 -3.75
N ARG A 985 -1.03 16.30 -4.25
CA ARG A 985 -0.01 17.25 -3.77
C ARG A 985 -0.05 18.58 -4.51
N ASN A 986 -0.54 18.57 -5.75
CA ASN A 986 -0.40 19.69 -6.67
C ASN A 986 -1.74 20.41 -6.95
N LEU A 987 -2.87 19.76 -6.68
CA LEU A 987 -4.20 20.27 -7.01
C LEU A 987 -5.00 20.51 -5.74
N ASP A 988 -5.67 21.66 -5.67
CA ASP A 988 -6.67 21.96 -4.64
C ASP A 988 -8.05 21.46 -5.08
N PHE A 989 -8.86 21.01 -4.13
CA PHE A 989 -10.18 20.45 -4.46
C PHE A 989 -11.19 21.53 -4.86
N GLN A 990 -11.14 22.71 -4.25
CA GLN A 990 -12.08 23.79 -4.49
C GLN A 990 -11.84 24.39 -5.87
N ASP A 991 -10.58 24.61 -6.23
CA ASP A 991 -10.19 25.08 -7.56
C ASP A 991 -10.72 24.16 -8.68
N VAL A 992 -10.71 22.84 -8.46
CA VAL A 992 -11.23 21.87 -9.43
C VAL A 992 -12.76 21.95 -9.52
N LEU A 993 -13.46 22.10 -8.40
CA LEU A 993 -14.93 22.26 -8.40
C LEU A 993 -15.35 23.58 -9.06
N ASP A 994 -14.65 24.68 -8.78
CA ASP A 994 -14.93 26.00 -9.33
C ASP A 994 -14.73 25.99 -10.84
N LYS A 995 -13.64 25.39 -11.34
CA LYS A 995 -13.41 25.20 -12.79
C LYS A 995 -14.52 24.38 -13.45
N LEU A 996 -14.98 23.31 -12.82
CA LEU A 996 -16.09 22.50 -13.38
C LEU A 996 -17.40 23.29 -13.40
N ALA A 997 -17.65 24.10 -12.36
CA ALA A 997 -18.80 24.99 -12.31
C ALA A 997 -18.74 26.08 -13.39
N ASP A 998 -17.57 26.67 -13.65
CA ASP A 998 -17.33 27.64 -14.73
C ASP A 998 -17.57 27.02 -16.12
N MET A 999 -17.30 25.72 -16.26
CA MET A 999 -17.63 24.93 -17.46
C MET A 999 -19.11 24.53 -17.54
N GLY A 1000 -19.91 24.88 -16.53
CA GLY A 1000 -21.33 24.55 -16.45
C GLY A 1000 -21.62 23.09 -16.12
N ILE A 1001 -20.69 22.36 -15.52
CA ILE A 1001 -20.80 20.93 -15.21
C ILE A 1001 -21.30 20.74 -13.77
N ALA A 1002 -22.46 20.10 -13.61
CA ALA A 1002 -22.97 19.71 -12.31
C ALA A 1002 -22.19 18.49 -11.78
N ILE A 1003 -21.72 18.52 -10.54
CA ILE A 1003 -20.96 17.39 -9.98
C ILE A 1003 -21.55 16.89 -8.67
N ARG A 1004 -21.57 15.56 -8.49
CA ARG A 1004 -21.90 14.88 -7.23
C ARG A 1004 -20.81 13.88 -6.90
N VAL A 1005 -20.17 14.06 -5.75
CA VAL A 1005 -19.00 13.29 -5.33
C VAL A 1005 -19.20 12.72 -3.93
N ALA A 1006 -18.82 11.45 -3.74
CA ALA A 1006 -18.85 10.82 -2.42
C ALA A 1006 -17.79 11.37 -1.46
N SER A 1007 -16.67 11.90 -1.98
CA SER A 1007 -15.56 12.41 -1.16
C SER A 1007 -14.78 13.53 -1.86
N PRO A 1008 -14.37 14.60 -1.15
CA PRO A 1008 -13.49 15.64 -1.68
C PRO A 1008 -12.14 15.12 -2.18
N LYS A 1009 -11.59 14.06 -1.54
CA LYS A 1009 -10.30 13.47 -1.93
C LYS A 1009 -10.31 12.96 -3.37
N LEU A 1010 -11.46 12.45 -3.81
CA LEU A 1010 -11.63 11.86 -5.13
C LEU A 1010 -11.73 12.90 -6.24
N VAL A 1011 -12.02 14.16 -5.90
CA VAL A 1011 -12.05 15.28 -6.86
C VAL A 1011 -10.63 15.57 -7.33
N MET A 1012 -9.69 15.76 -6.40
CA MET A 1012 -8.28 16.04 -6.74
C MET A 1012 -7.60 14.90 -7.49
N GLU A 1013 -7.90 13.64 -7.12
CA GLU A 1013 -7.28 12.47 -7.74
C GLU A 1013 -7.69 12.26 -9.20
N GLU A 1014 -8.88 12.72 -9.56
CA GLU A 1014 -9.53 12.47 -10.84
C GLU A 1014 -9.77 13.76 -11.64
N ALA A 1015 -9.08 14.84 -11.26
CA ALA A 1015 -9.10 16.12 -11.95
C ALA A 1015 -8.66 15.98 -13.42
N PRO A 1016 -9.23 16.75 -14.37
CA PRO A 1016 -8.83 16.73 -15.77
C PRO A 1016 -7.32 16.83 -15.99
N GLU A 1017 -6.62 17.66 -15.21
CA GLU A 1017 -5.16 17.87 -15.26
C GLU A 1017 -4.34 16.63 -14.85
N SER A 1018 -4.97 15.64 -14.23
CA SER A 1018 -4.35 14.37 -13.86
C SER A 1018 -4.24 13.39 -15.03
N TYR A 1019 -4.93 13.67 -16.12
CA TYR A 1019 -5.07 12.81 -17.30
C TYR A 1019 -4.38 13.44 -18.52
N LYS A 1020 -4.10 12.62 -19.52
CA LYS A 1020 -3.70 13.12 -20.84
C LYS A 1020 -4.92 13.75 -21.52
N ASN A 1021 -4.69 14.52 -22.58
CA ASN A 1021 -5.78 15.03 -23.39
C ASN A 1021 -6.40 13.89 -24.20
N VAL A 1022 -7.66 13.56 -23.92
CA VAL A 1022 -8.43 12.50 -24.61
C VAL A 1022 -8.56 12.77 -26.12
N THR A 1023 -8.61 14.03 -26.56
CA THR A 1023 -8.68 14.37 -27.98
C THR A 1023 -7.39 14.01 -28.71
N ASP A 1024 -6.23 14.19 -28.07
CA ASP A 1024 -4.94 13.76 -28.63
C ASP A 1024 -4.85 12.24 -28.76
N VAL A 1025 -5.37 11.50 -27.76
CA VAL A 1025 -5.45 10.04 -27.80
C VAL A 1025 -6.32 9.58 -28.97
N VAL A 1026 -7.55 10.11 -29.06
CA VAL A 1026 -8.52 9.72 -30.09
C VAL A 1026 -8.05 10.11 -31.49
N ASN A 1027 -7.49 11.30 -31.67
CA ASN A 1027 -6.94 11.71 -32.96
C ASN A 1027 -5.77 10.81 -33.38
N THR A 1028 -4.92 10.38 -32.44
CA THR A 1028 -3.84 9.42 -32.74
C THR A 1028 -4.42 8.09 -33.25
N CYS A 1029 -5.46 7.57 -32.62
CA CYS A 1029 -6.14 6.34 -33.07
C CYS A 1029 -6.81 6.51 -34.45
N HIS A 1030 -7.39 7.68 -34.70
CA HIS A 1030 -8.03 8.02 -35.97
C HIS A 1030 -7.03 8.15 -37.12
N ASP A 1031 -5.95 8.89 -36.90
CA ASP A 1031 -4.91 9.14 -37.89
C ASP A 1031 -4.11 7.87 -38.19
N ALA A 1032 -3.91 7.01 -37.19
CA ALA A 1032 -3.32 5.68 -37.38
C ALA A 1032 -4.27 4.71 -38.10
N GLY A 1033 -5.54 5.06 -38.27
CA GLY A 1033 -6.53 4.24 -38.95
C GLY A 1033 -7.03 3.02 -38.16
N ILE A 1034 -6.64 2.87 -36.88
CA ILE A 1034 -7.04 1.73 -36.05
C ILE A 1034 -8.50 1.82 -35.57
N SER A 1035 -9.07 3.03 -35.49
CA SER A 1035 -10.50 3.27 -35.25
C SER A 1035 -10.94 4.60 -35.88
N LYS A 1036 -12.23 4.79 -36.12
CA LYS A 1036 -12.76 6.03 -36.74
C LYS A 1036 -13.64 6.81 -35.77
N LYS A 1037 -13.49 8.14 -35.73
CA LYS A 1037 -14.39 9.00 -34.95
C LYS A 1037 -15.81 8.92 -35.49
N ALA A 1038 -16.79 8.77 -34.61
CA ALA A 1038 -18.20 8.82 -34.97
C ALA A 1038 -18.93 9.97 -34.26
N ILE A 1039 -18.79 10.07 -32.93
CA ILE A 1039 -19.51 11.05 -32.11
C ILE A 1039 -18.56 11.62 -31.04
N LYS A 1040 -18.69 12.91 -30.74
CA LYS A 1040 -18.09 13.59 -29.58
C LYS A 1040 -19.17 13.99 -28.61
N LEU A 1041 -18.93 13.69 -27.33
CA LEU A 1041 -19.85 13.93 -26.22
C LEU A 1041 -19.21 14.91 -25.24
N ARG A 1042 -19.96 15.88 -24.74
CA ARG A 1042 -19.52 16.83 -23.71
C ARG A 1042 -20.29 16.58 -22.41
N PRO A 1043 -19.63 16.41 -21.25
CA PRO A 1043 -20.33 16.23 -19.99
C PRO A 1043 -21.04 17.51 -19.57
N ILE A 1044 -22.26 17.36 -19.04
CA ILE A 1044 -23.03 18.42 -18.38
C ILE A 1044 -23.30 18.08 -16.91
N ALA A 1045 -23.29 16.80 -16.54
CA ALA A 1045 -23.33 16.38 -15.15
C ALA A 1045 -22.49 15.12 -14.90
N VAL A 1046 -21.84 15.03 -13.74
CA VAL A 1046 -20.96 13.94 -13.35
C VAL A 1046 -21.29 13.43 -11.95
N ILE A 1047 -21.54 12.13 -11.85
CA ILE A 1047 -21.74 11.38 -10.61
C ILE A 1047 -20.49 10.53 -10.39
N LYS A 1048 -19.81 10.74 -9.26
CA LYS A 1048 -18.55 10.05 -8.94
C LYS A 1048 -18.59 9.49 -7.52
N GLY A 1049 -18.06 8.29 -7.36
CA GLY A 1049 -17.93 7.64 -6.06
C GLY A 1049 -16.53 7.63 -5.50
#